data_AF-A0A832LQI1-F1
#
_entry.id   AF-A0A832LQI1-F1
#
_cell.length_a   1.000
_cell.length_b   1.000
_cell.length_c   1.000
_cell.angle_alpha   90.00
_cell.angle_beta   90.00
_cell.angle_gamma   90.00
#
_symmetry.space_group_name_H-M   'P 1'
#
loop_
_entity.id
_entity.type
_entity.pdbx_description
1 polymer ?
#
loop_
_entity_poly.entity_id
_entity_poly.type
_entity_poly.pdbx_seq_one_letter_code
_entity_poly.pdbx_strand_id
1 'polypeptide(L)'
;MKRKEPAPKATGAYLLLAMCVAGAAFAEAPPWPAAVPGFIEPRAGEHPRLFFRKADVPALRERARTPEGQKIVARLRHLLGNNGEALPEHWNDRYPVNIGAKGPDALPVGAFTFTHPAGYGMLYQLTGERKYADLARQGLERMFDPNRYSVPAARIKQERPNQWQPKGPRWDNADLDKTLITFGQPDRDERYTWTRPGASLRVGVMMAWVAFAYDLCYDAWDDDFRQRVVREILDYDHLPVDYDPYAEGHKGTVTIEKLVNGGPFPPQSNHFGAYIGGSGIALLAVRHDPGADPKKVEPLLDKVGKQAIRLLTEGFGDHGYFAEGHGPSHMSVNTAFVPFLQAARVAWGRDFITPRPNAQWLTLRWAMEIVPDESGKAWYPNYYPSTYGPDHKDRENMSAGGDWSQGFGALANDDQKAAMLWMYRASLDKQTPDAFDAFLYPHRAALALVNWPIGMEPKNPGQVIGHVNADRHMGHYMFRKSWKDADDLYFTLFLNPKGAHGFVRSARGGQFAFYGLGLRARWGARLNSEATVFEAFPDGSGVVGFTHADGKAGAVAVDYSEKSGALGVVVMARPWFTPEARTATNWNRFLPQSRRDGKGALSFQDVEVDGVPYFVMTIQRGEPPKAVADGGKLRVGAQVYSFDGKGLKIGQ
;
A
#
# COMPACT_ATOMS: atom_id res chain seq x y z
N MET A 1 45.55 46.79 -47.82
CA MET A 1 45.24 45.35 -47.76
C MET A 1 44.57 45.03 -46.43
N LYS A 2 43.55 44.15 -46.48
CA LYS A 2 42.69 43.61 -45.40
C LYS A 2 41.65 44.57 -44.81
N ARG A 3 40.48 44.59 -45.47
CA ARG A 3 39.19 45.08 -44.96
C ARG A 3 38.73 44.17 -43.82
N LYS A 4 38.26 44.78 -42.72
CA LYS A 4 37.53 44.10 -41.63
C LYS A 4 36.13 43.74 -42.11
N GLU A 5 35.78 42.47 -42.05
CA GLU A 5 34.40 42.00 -42.20
C GLU A 5 33.64 42.14 -40.88
N PRO A 6 32.35 42.50 -40.90
CA PRO A 6 31.51 42.54 -39.71
C PRO A 6 30.91 41.17 -39.38
N ALA A 7 30.81 40.87 -38.08
CA ALA A 7 30.18 39.67 -37.54
C ALA A 7 28.67 39.60 -37.86
N PRO A 8 28.10 38.40 -38.14
CA PRO A 8 26.68 38.25 -38.40
C PRO A 8 25.86 38.32 -37.09
N LYS A 9 24.76 39.09 -37.14
CA LYS A 9 23.74 39.15 -36.09
C LYS A 9 22.96 37.84 -36.07
N ALA A 10 22.98 37.11 -34.95
CA ALA A 10 22.12 35.96 -34.72
C ALA A 10 20.71 36.45 -34.34
N THR A 11 19.80 36.52 -35.31
CA THR A 11 18.36 36.52 -35.10
C THR A 11 17.91 35.09 -34.76
N GLY A 12 17.76 34.78 -33.48
CA GLY A 12 17.11 33.55 -33.02
C GLY A 12 15.60 33.67 -33.17
N ALA A 13 15.06 33.15 -34.28
CA ALA A 13 13.63 32.92 -34.44
C ALA A 13 13.22 31.74 -33.55
N TYR A 14 12.36 31.98 -32.56
CA TYR A 14 11.64 30.93 -31.84
C TYR A 14 10.63 30.30 -32.81
N LEU A 15 11.01 29.16 -33.40
CA LEU A 15 10.08 28.27 -34.09
C LEU A 15 9.20 27.58 -33.04
N LEU A 16 8.01 28.14 -32.83
CA LEU A 16 6.88 27.45 -32.21
C LEU A 16 6.50 26.27 -33.11
N LEU A 17 6.94 25.08 -32.73
CA LEU A 17 6.51 23.84 -33.36
C LEU A 17 5.07 23.55 -32.90
N ALA A 18 4.09 24.06 -33.65
CA ALA A 18 2.71 23.61 -33.55
C ALA A 18 2.64 22.16 -34.05
N MET A 19 2.68 21.19 -33.15
CA MET A 19 2.38 19.80 -33.48
C MET A 19 0.89 19.66 -33.79
N CYS A 20 0.55 19.69 -35.08
CA CYS A 20 -0.72 19.17 -35.57
C CYS A 20 -0.80 17.68 -35.22
N VAL A 21 -1.70 17.33 -34.29
CA VAL A 21 -2.05 15.93 -33.99
C VAL A 21 -2.90 15.40 -35.15
N ALA A 22 -2.24 14.87 -36.18
CA ALA A 22 -2.86 13.94 -37.10
C ALA A 22 -3.07 12.61 -36.35
N GLY A 23 -4.27 12.06 -36.43
CA GLY A 23 -4.70 10.88 -35.66
C GLY A 23 -3.71 9.72 -35.73
N ALA A 24 -2.96 9.52 -34.65
CA ALA A 24 -2.24 8.29 -34.42
C ALA A 24 -3.28 7.19 -34.23
N ALA A 25 -3.24 6.15 -35.07
CA ALA A 25 -3.90 4.89 -34.77
C ALA A 25 -3.50 4.49 -33.35
N PHE A 26 -4.49 4.27 -32.47
CA PHE A 26 -4.24 3.75 -31.14
C PHE A 26 -3.56 2.39 -31.29
N ALA A 27 -2.24 2.35 -31.11
CA ALA A 27 -1.51 1.09 -31.03
C ALA A 27 -2.17 0.26 -29.92
N GLU A 28 -2.49 -0.99 -30.23
CA GLU A 28 -3.08 -1.92 -29.28
C GLU A 28 -2.19 -1.96 -28.03
N ALA A 29 -2.80 -1.80 -26.85
CA ALA A 29 -2.04 -1.79 -25.61
C ALA A 29 -1.24 -3.11 -25.51
N PRO A 30 0.05 -3.06 -25.16
CA PRO A 30 0.87 -4.26 -25.08
C PRO A 30 0.23 -5.29 -24.13
N PRO A 31 0.45 -6.60 -24.39
CA PRO A 31 -0.10 -7.66 -23.56
C PRO A 31 0.31 -7.46 -22.09
N TRP A 32 -0.63 -7.70 -21.18
CA TRP A 32 -0.42 -7.52 -19.75
C TRP A 32 -1.03 -8.69 -18.98
N PRO A 33 -0.27 -9.41 -18.14
CA PRO A 33 1.15 -9.19 -17.81
C PRO A 33 2.09 -9.34 -19.01
N ALA A 34 3.17 -8.58 -19.02
CA ALA A 34 4.21 -8.69 -20.04
C ALA A 34 5.11 -9.91 -19.75
N ALA A 35 5.79 -10.42 -20.78
CA ALA A 35 6.86 -11.40 -20.56
C ALA A 35 8.09 -10.68 -19.97
N VAL A 36 8.78 -11.32 -19.01
CA VAL A 36 10.04 -10.81 -18.49
C VAL A 36 11.17 -11.07 -19.50
N PRO A 37 11.87 -10.04 -20.01
CA PRO A 37 12.95 -10.24 -20.97
C PRO A 37 14.07 -11.12 -20.42
N GLY A 38 14.49 -12.12 -21.21
CA GLY A 38 15.56 -13.05 -20.82
C GLY A 38 15.18 -14.02 -19.69
N PHE A 39 13.89 -14.14 -19.34
CA PHE A 39 13.45 -15.07 -18.32
C PHE A 39 13.78 -16.52 -18.69
N ILE A 40 14.33 -17.24 -17.71
CA ILE A 40 14.56 -18.68 -17.78
C ILE A 40 13.68 -19.33 -16.71
N GLU A 41 12.86 -20.29 -17.12
CA GLU A 41 11.97 -20.97 -16.20
C GLU A 41 12.75 -21.73 -15.12
N PRO A 42 12.31 -21.69 -13.84
CA PRO A 42 12.94 -22.44 -12.77
C PRO A 42 12.96 -23.93 -13.07
N ARG A 43 14.10 -24.58 -12.84
CA ARG A 43 14.16 -26.04 -12.93
C ARG A 43 13.39 -26.65 -11.74
N ALA A 44 12.85 -27.85 -11.93
CA ALA A 44 12.28 -28.63 -10.84
C ALA A 44 13.32 -28.79 -9.70
N GLY A 45 12.90 -28.53 -8.46
CA GLY A 45 13.77 -28.53 -7.29
C GLY A 45 14.82 -27.40 -7.22
N GLU A 46 14.78 -26.40 -8.12
CA GLU A 46 15.66 -25.24 -8.01
C GLU A 46 15.13 -24.25 -6.98
N HIS A 47 15.90 -24.03 -5.92
CA HIS A 47 15.56 -23.09 -4.84
C HIS A 47 16.82 -22.37 -4.31
N PRO A 48 16.70 -21.13 -3.80
CA PRO A 48 15.48 -20.30 -3.78
C PRO A 48 15.04 -19.86 -5.19
N ARG A 49 13.75 -19.55 -5.35
CA ARG A 49 13.14 -19.17 -6.63
C ARG A 49 12.18 -17.99 -6.56
N LEU A 50 11.66 -17.63 -5.38
CA LEU A 50 10.56 -16.67 -5.27
C LEU A 50 11.01 -15.23 -5.49
N PHE A 51 11.95 -14.72 -4.70
CA PHE A 51 12.35 -13.30 -4.75
C PHE A 51 13.75 -13.07 -5.32
N PHE A 52 14.53 -14.15 -5.36
CA PHE A 52 15.85 -14.25 -5.97
C PHE A 52 16.08 -15.73 -6.34
N ARG A 53 17.03 -15.98 -7.24
CA ARG A 53 17.40 -17.32 -7.69
C ARG A 53 18.55 -17.87 -6.85
N LYS A 54 18.74 -19.19 -6.89
CA LYS A 54 19.94 -19.85 -6.34
C LYS A 54 21.25 -19.21 -6.84
N ALA A 55 21.29 -18.81 -8.10
CA ALA A 55 22.44 -18.13 -8.70
C ALA A 55 22.73 -16.74 -8.10
N ASP A 56 21.74 -16.10 -7.47
CA ASP A 56 21.87 -14.75 -6.89
C ASP A 56 22.39 -14.77 -5.44
N VAL A 57 22.44 -15.94 -4.79
CA VAL A 57 22.86 -16.09 -3.39
C VAL A 57 24.25 -15.50 -3.11
N PRO A 58 25.28 -15.70 -3.95
CA PRO A 58 26.58 -15.05 -3.75
C PRO A 58 26.47 -13.52 -3.72
N ALA A 59 25.72 -12.91 -4.65
CA ALA A 59 25.52 -11.46 -4.67
C ALA A 59 24.73 -10.98 -3.44
N LEU A 60 23.75 -11.75 -2.98
CA LEU A 60 23.01 -11.47 -1.75
C LEU A 60 23.92 -11.48 -0.50
N ARG A 61 24.87 -12.42 -0.44
CA ARG A 61 25.88 -12.46 0.63
C ARG A 61 26.81 -11.26 0.60
N GLU A 62 27.24 -10.81 -0.57
CA GLU A 62 28.04 -9.58 -0.68
C GLU A 62 27.23 -8.35 -0.26
N ARG A 63 25.96 -8.26 -0.68
CA ARG A 63 25.04 -7.20 -0.23
C ARG A 63 24.95 -7.16 1.30
N ALA A 64 24.82 -8.31 1.95
CA ALA A 64 24.78 -8.44 3.40
C ALA A 64 26.07 -8.02 4.13
N ARG A 65 27.22 -7.99 3.45
CA ARG A 65 28.50 -7.56 4.01
C ARG A 65 28.73 -6.06 3.93
N THR A 66 27.96 -5.34 3.11
CA THR A 66 28.01 -3.87 3.09
C THR A 66 27.57 -3.29 4.44
N PRO A 67 27.99 -2.07 4.83
CA PRO A 67 27.57 -1.46 6.09
C PRO A 67 26.04 -1.38 6.25
N GLU A 68 25.31 -1.01 5.19
CA GLU A 68 23.83 -0.97 5.21
C GLU A 68 23.23 -2.39 5.27
N GLY A 69 23.78 -3.35 4.52
CA GLY A 69 23.36 -4.75 4.59
C GLY A 69 23.57 -5.39 5.96
N GLN A 70 24.68 -5.09 6.63
CA GLN A 70 24.94 -5.58 8.00
C GLN A 70 23.89 -5.07 8.99
N LYS A 71 23.43 -3.83 8.85
CA LYS A 71 22.34 -3.28 9.67
C LYS A 71 21.01 -3.99 9.40
N ILE A 72 20.70 -4.30 8.14
CA ILE A 72 19.51 -5.10 7.79
C ILE A 72 19.59 -6.50 8.41
N VAL A 73 20.76 -7.15 8.35
CA VAL A 73 20.96 -8.48 8.97
C VAL A 73 20.88 -8.41 10.50
N ALA A 74 21.45 -7.38 11.12
CA ALA A 74 21.30 -7.15 12.56
C ALA A 74 19.83 -6.95 12.94
N ARG A 75 19.07 -6.21 12.13
CA ARG A 75 17.63 -6.05 12.32
C ARG A 75 16.89 -7.38 12.20
N LEU A 76 17.19 -8.20 11.20
CA LEU A 76 16.63 -9.56 11.06
C LEU A 76 16.88 -10.40 12.31
N ARG A 77 18.12 -10.43 12.80
CA ARG A 77 18.50 -11.18 14.02
C ARG A 77 17.77 -10.70 15.26
N HIS A 78 17.59 -9.39 15.41
CA HIS A 78 16.81 -8.81 16.50
C HIS A 78 15.32 -9.23 16.42
N LEU A 79 14.72 -9.20 15.23
CA LEU A 79 13.32 -9.59 15.03
C LEU A 79 13.05 -11.08 15.27
N LEU A 80 14.06 -11.93 15.12
CA LEU A 80 13.97 -13.38 15.39
C LEU A 80 14.00 -13.73 16.88
N GLY A 81 14.37 -12.77 17.75
CA GLY A 81 14.73 -13.07 19.14
C GLY A 81 16.01 -13.90 19.23
N ASN A 82 16.62 -14.01 20.42
CA ASN A 82 17.84 -14.81 20.64
C ASN A 82 18.96 -14.56 19.61
N ASN A 83 19.03 -13.35 19.06
CA ASN A 83 19.92 -12.97 17.96
C ASN A 83 19.85 -13.90 16.72
N GLY A 84 18.73 -14.61 16.55
CA GLY A 84 18.52 -15.62 15.50
C GLY A 84 19.19 -16.98 15.75
N GLU A 85 19.80 -17.21 16.92
CA GLU A 85 20.56 -18.44 17.21
C GLU A 85 19.72 -19.58 17.83
N ALA A 86 18.49 -19.29 18.25
CA ALA A 86 17.56 -20.27 18.79
C ALA A 86 16.11 -19.81 18.54
N LEU A 87 15.13 -20.72 18.67
CA LEU A 87 13.72 -20.36 18.65
C LEU A 87 13.39 -19.28 19.70
N PRO A 88 12.34 -18.45 19.50
CA PRO A 88 11.94 -17.42 20.45
C PRO A 88 11.68 -17.94 21.87
N GLU A 89 11.93 -17.10 22.88
CA GLU A 89 11.54 -17.38 24.28
C GLU A 89 10.08 -17.03 24.54
N HIS A 90 9.55 -16.02 23.84
CA HIS A 90 8.20 -15.52 24.03
C HIS A 90 7.25 -16.04 22.94
N TRP A 91 6.11 -16.59 23.38
CA TRP A 91 5.10 -17.20 22.53
C TRP A 91 3.73 -16.65 22.92
N ASN A 92 2.82 -16.55 21.95
CA ASN A 92 1.43 -16.22 22.25
C ASN A 92 0.72 -17.45 22.83
N ASP A 93 0.15 -17.31 24.02
CA ASP A 93 -0.61 -18.33 24.73
C ASP A 93 -2.14 -18.17 24.54
N ARG A 94 -2.56 -17.14 23.79
CA ARG A 94 -3.96 -16.89 23.46
C ARG A 94 -4.45 -17.85 22.39
N TYR A 95 -5.76 -18.07 22.37
CA TYR A 95 -6.44 -18.87 21.35
C TYR A 95 -6.89 -18.00 20.16
N PRO A 96 -7.06 -18.59 18.97
CA PRO A 96 -7.40 -17.85 17.76
C PRO A 96 -8.73 -17.10 17.89
N VAL A 97 -8.89 -15.95 17.25
CA VAL A 97 -10.17 -15.24 17.15
C VAL A 97 -10.28 -14.55 15.79
N ASN A 98 -11.47 -14.11 15.38
CA ASN A 98 -11.60 -13.30 14.16
C ASN A 98 -11.30 -11.81 14.43
N ILE A 99 -11.99 -11.23 15.43
CA ILE A 99 -11.93 -9.80 15.76
C ILE A 99 -11.60 -9.56 17.23
N GLY A 100 -11.03 -8.39 17.52
CA GLY A 100 -10.62 -8.01 18.88
C GLY A 100 -9.47 -8.90 19.37
N ALA A 101 -8.44 -9.06 18.54
CA ALA A 101 -7.19 -9.68 18.94
C ALA A 101 -6.54 -8.86 20.07
N LYS A 102 -5.98 -9.55 21.07
CA LYS A 102 -5.34 -8.94 22.24
C LYS A 102 -3.84 -9.26 22.31
N GLY A 103 -3.35 -10.17 21.47
CA GLY A 103 -1.93 -10.55 21.37
C GLY A 103 -0.99 -9.56 20.66
N PRO A 104 -1.40 -8.82 19.60
CA PRO A 104 -0.47 -8.09 18.74
C PRO A 104 0.51 -7.17 19.49
N ASP A 105 0.01 -6.41 20.46
CA ASP A 105 0.77 -5.37 21.18
C ASP A 105 1.29 -5.85 22.55
N ALA A 106 0.97 -7.09 22.95
CA ALA A 106 1.27 -7.60 24.29
C ALA A 106 2.64 -8.29 24.41
N LEU A 107 3.26 -8.65 23.27
CA LEU A 107 4.48 -9.45 23.23
C LEU A 107 5.68 -8.62 22.75
N PRO A 108 6.88 -8.82 23.35
CA PRO A 108 8.07 -8.07 22.99
C PRO A 108 8.54 -8.35 21.56
N VAL A 109 9.34 -7.45 20.98
CA VAL A 109 10.03 -7.74 19.72
C VAL A 109 10.88 -9.01 19.88
N GLY A 110 10.90 -9.88 18.88
CA GLY A 110 11.53 -11.20 18.97
C GLY A 110 10.61 -12.32 19.49
N ALA A 111 9.38 -12.02 19.93
CA ALA A 111 8.38 -13.04 20.17
C ALA A 111 7.98 -13.76 18.87
N PHE A 112 7.60 -15.04 18.98
CA PHE A 112 7.28 -15.86 17.82
C PHE A 112 6.24 -15.22 16.91
N THR A 113 6.52 -15.30 15.61
CA THR A 113 5.58 -14.99 14.55
C THR A 113 5.56 -16.13 13.56
N PHE A 114 4.47 -16.33 12.83
CA PHE A 114 4.40 -17.32 11.75
C PHE A 114 5.41 -17.05 10.61
N THR A 115 6.05 -15.87 10.58
CA THR A 115 7.10 -15.50 9.60
C THR A 115 8.54 -15.73 10.09
N HIS A 116 8.73 -16.23 11.32
CA HIS A 116 10.06 -16.62 11.83
C HIS A 116 10.76 -17.67 10.96
N PRO A 117 10.07 -18.73 10.48
CA PRO A 117 10.68 -19.70 9.58
C PRO A 117 11.32 -19.08 8.34
N ALA A 118 10.70 -18.08 7.73
CA ALA A 118 11.30 -17.37 6.59
C ALA A 118 12.54 -16.55 7.00
N GLY A 119 12.53 -15.93 8.17
CA GLY A 119 13.70 -15.21 8.69
C GLY A 119 14.89 -16.13 8.98
N TYR A 120 14.65 -17.30 9.57
CA TYR A 120 15.70 -18.32 9.74
C TYR A 120 16.18 -18.85 8.39
N GLY A 121 15.28 -19.09 7.42
CA GLY A 121 15.66 -19.45 6.06
C GLY A 121 16.58 -18.42 5.39
N MET A 122 16.39 -17.13 5.68
CA MET A 122 17.29 -16.09 5.17
C MET A 122 18.67 -16.20 5.83
N LEU A 123 18.76 -16.46 7.13
CA LEU A 123 20.04 -16.71 7.79
C LEU A 123 20.75 -17.95 7.22
N TYR A 124 20.02 -19.01 6.89
CA TYR A 124 20.56 -20.18 6.19
C TYR A 124 21.17 -19.78 4.84
N GLN A 125 20.47 -19.01 4.02
CA GLN A 125 21.00 -18.56 2.72
C GLN A 125 22.27 -17.71 2.87
N LEU A 126 22.33 -16.85 3.89
CA LEU A 126 23.48 -15.97 4.14
C LEU A 126 24.72 -16.71 4.68
N THR A 127 24.52 -17.73 5.52
CA THR A 127 25.61 -18.41 6.25
C THR A 127 25.97 -19.78 5.68
N GLY A 128 25.02 -20.47 5.06
CA GLY A 128 25.11 -21.88 4.70
C GLY A 128 24.97 -22.84 5.90
N GLU A 129 24.72 -22.35 7.11
CA GLU A 129 24.63 -23.19 8.31
C GLU A 129 23.27 -23.87 8.42
N ARG A 130 23.25 -25.21 8.35
CA ARG A 130 22.02 -26.03 8.41
C ARG A 130 21.16 -25.77 9.63
N LYS A 131 21.75 -25.38 10.78
CA LYS A 131 21.02 -25.08 12.02
C LYS A 131 19.87 -24.09 11.81
N TYR A 132 20.02 -23.10 10.93
CA TYR A 132 18.96 -22.12 10.68
C TYR A 132 17.80 -22.73 9.88
N ALA A 133 18.07 -23.63 8.92
CA ALA A 133 17.02 -24.39 8.25
C ALA A 133 16.31 -25.34 9.23
N ASP A 134 17.02 -25.93 10.19
CA ASP A 134 16.42 -26.76 11.23
C ASP A 134 15.52 -25.94 12.17
N LEU A 135 15.92 -24.72 12.55
CA LEU A 135 15.08 -23.78 13.30
C LEU A 135 13.82 -23.38 12.52
N ALA A 136 13.95 -23.15 11.21
CA ALA A 136 12.81 -22.87 10.35
C ALA A 136 11.81 -24.04 10.32
N ARG A 137 12.32 -25.28 10.17
CA ARG A 137 11.51 -26.50 10.25
C ARG A 137 10.78 -26.62 11.58
N GLN A 138 11.47 -26.47 12.71
CA GLN A 138 10.86 -26.55 14.04
C GLN A 138 9.72 -25.53 14.20
N GLY A 139 9.89 -24.31 13.67
CA GLY A 139 8.83 -23.31 13.66
C GLY A 139 7.60 -23.75 12.87
N LEU A 140 7.79 -24.32 11.66
CA LEU A 140 6.69 -24.84 10.85
C LEU A 140 6.01 -26.06 11.48
N GLU A 141 6.77 -27.00 12.05
CA GLU A 141 6.20 -28.18 12.72
C GLU A 141 5.24 -27.79 13.85
N ARG A 142 5.58 -26.75 14.63
CA ARG A 142 4.71 -26.20 15.67
C ARG A 142 3.46 -25.52 15.11
N MET A 143 3.57 -24.87 13.95
CA MET A 143 2.42 -24.27 13.28
C MET A 143 1.46 -25.34 12.76
N PHE A 144 2.00 -26.41 12.17
CA PHE A 144 1.24 -27.48 11.53
C PHE A 144 0.63 -28.48 12.50
N ASP A 145 1.15 -28.62 13.72
CA ASP A 145 0.60 -29.54 14.73
C ASP A 145 -0.76 -29.03 15.24
N PRO A 146 -1.91 -29.64 14.83
CA PRO A 146 -3.23 -29.17 15.26
C PRO A 146 -3.49 -29.45 16.74
N ASN A 147 -2.72 -30.32 17.38
CA ASN A 147 -2.89 -30.73 18.77
C ASN A 147 -1.91 -30.03 19.71
N ARG A 148 -1.14 -29.07 19.19
CA ARG A 148 -0.14 -28.34 19.96
C ARG A 148 -0.73 -27.65 21.19
N TYR A 149 -1.89 -27.02 20.99
CA TYR A 149 -2.65 -26.35 22.03
C TYR A 149 -4.10 -26.82 22.03
N SER A 150 -4.73 -26.73 23.19
CA SER A 150 -6.17 -26.91 23.34
C SER A 150 -6.73 -25.92 24.35
N VAL A 151 -7.97 -25.48 24.11
CA VAL A 151 -8.70 -24.61 25.03
C VAL A 151 -10.14 -25.12 25.20
N PRO A 152 -10.65 -25.22 26.44
CA PRO A 152 -12.06 -25.54 26.65
C PRO A 152 -12.97 -24.44 26.09
N ALA A 153 -14.05 -24.84 25.43
CA ALA A 153 -15.09 -23.92 24.96
C ALA A 153 -15.66 -23.04 26.09
N ALA A 154 -15.83 -23.62 27.28
CA ALA A 154 -16.24 -22.90 28.49
C ALA A 154 -15.34 -21.70 28.83
N ARG A 155 -14.01 -21.83 28.66
CA ARG A 155 -13.06 -20.73 28.89
C ARG A 155 -13.28 -19.59 27.91
N ILE A 156 -13.49 -19.89 26.62
CA ILE A 156 -13.74 -18.85 25.61
C ILE A 156 -15.04 -18.11 25.92
N LYS A 157 -16.10 -18.86 26.26
CA LYS A 157 -17.39 -18.29 26.66
C LYS A 157 -17.25 -17.35 27.87
N GLN A 158 -16.44 -17.73 28.85
CA GLN A 158 -16.18 -16.92 30.04
C GLN A 158 -15.37 -15.66 29.73
N GLU A 159 -14.29 -15.77 28.96
CA GLU A 159 -13.38 -14.65 28.67
C GLU A 159 -13.94 -13.68 27.63
N ARG A 160 -14.84 -14.14 26.75
CA ARG A 160 -15.40 -13.37 25.63
C ARG A 160 -16.90 -13.59 25.46
N PRO A 161 -17.74 -13.33 26.49
CA PRO A 161 -19.17 -13.65 26.46
C PRO A 161 -19.91 -12.93 25.32
N ASN A 162 -19.51 -11.70 24.99
CA ASN A 162 -20.14 -10.90 23.92
C ASN A 162 -19.75 -11.37 22.51
N GLN A 163 -18.69 -12.16 22.37
CA GLN A 163 -18.27 -12.74 21.11
C GLN A 163 -18.68 -14.21 21.00
N TRP A 164 -19.20 -14.85 22.05
CA TRP A 164 -19.51 -16.28 22.02
C TRP A 164 -20.84 -16.55 21.31
N GLN A 165 -20.75 -16.97 20.03
CA GLN A 165 -21.90 -17.41 19.22
C GLN A 165 -21.52 -18.64 18.37
N PRO A 166 -21.28 -19.80 19.01
CA PRO A 166 -21.03 -21.05 18.31
C PRO A 166 -22.15 -21.42 17.34
N LYS A 167 -21.79 -21.75 16.09
CA LYS A 167 -22.74 -22.31 15.11
C LYS A 167 -22.10 -23.43 14.31
N GLY A 168 -22.93 -24.42 13.98
CA GLY A 168 -22.56 -25.55 13.12
C GLY A 168 -22.50 -26.88 13.85
N PRO A 169 -22.36 -27.99 13.11
CA PRO A 169 -22.66 -29.34 13.61
C PRO A 169 -21.90 -29.77 14.86
N ARG A 170 -20.68 -29.25 15.06
CA ARG A 170 -19.87 -29.59 16.24
C ARG A 170 -20.39 -29.02 17.55
N TRP A 171 -21.30 -28.05 17.48
CA TRP A 171 -21.89 -27.37 18.63
C TRP A 171 -23.28 -27.90 18.94
N ASP A 172 -23.92 -28.54 17.97
CA ASP A 172 -25.25 -29.11 18.12
C ASP A 172 -25.20 -30.24 19.17
N ASN A 173 -25.86 -30.02 20.31
CA ASN A 173 -25.85 -30.92 21.47
C ASN A 173 -24.48 -31.12 22.15
N ALA A 174 -23.51 -30.24 21.89
CA ALA A 174 -22.20 -30.34 22.50
C ALA A 174 -22.22 -29.97 23.99
N ASP A 175 -21.57 -30.81 24.81
CA ASP A 175 -21.22 -30.47 26.18
C ASP A 175 -20.06 -29.45 26.14
N LEU A 176 -20.38 -28.17 26.38
CA LEU A 176 -19.40 -27.08 26.29
C LEU A 176 -18.27 -27.20 27.31
N ASP A 177 -18.49 -27.88 28.43
CA ASP A 177 -17.46 -28.08 29.45
C ASP A 177 -16.47 -29.18 29.02
N LYS A 178 -16.89 -30.09 28.14
CA LYS A 178 -16.04 -31.15 27.55
C LYS A 178 -15.50 -30.81 26.16
N THR A 179 -16.05 -29.80 25.49
CA THR A 179 -15.65 -29.43 24.13
C THR A 179 -14.29 -28.73 24.15
N LEU A 180 -13.28 -29.39 23.60
CA LEU A 180 -11.94 -28.82 23.42
C LEU A 180 -11.78 -28.25 22.00
N ILE A 181 -11.21 -27.06 21.91
CA ILE A 181 -10.79 -26.47 20.65
C ILE A 181 -9.29 -26.62 20.54
N THR A 182 -8.83 -27.44 19.60
CA THR A 182 -7.41 -27.64 19.30
C THR A 182 -6.94 -26.73 18.18
N PHE A 183 -5.68 -26.31 18.25
CA PHE A 183 -5.03 -25.45 17.28
C PHE A 183 -3.49 -25.53 17.40
N GLY A 184 -2.82 -25.15 16.32
CA GLY A 184 -1.37 -25.08 16.22
C GLY A 184 -0.83 -23.80 16.85
N GLN A 185 0.48 -23.58 16.76
CA GLN A 185 1.10 -22.40 17.34
C GLN A 185 0.51 -21.10 16.78
N PRO A 186 -0.13 -20.26 17.63
CA PRO A 186 -0.57 -18.94 17.22
C PRO A 186 0.61 -18.02 16.98
N ASP A 187 0.46 -17.14 16.01
CA ASP A 187 1.28 -15.94 15.87
C ASP A 187 1.10 -15.00 17.07
N ARG A 188 1.99 -14.00 17.20
CA ARG A 188 1.77 -12.87 18.13
C ARG A 188 0.39 -12.22 17.97
N ASP A 189 -0.14 -12.15 16.76
CA ASP A 189 -1.52 -11.83 16.46
C ASP A 189 -2.29 -13.14 16.31
N GLU A 190 -3.05 -13.53 17.34
CA GLU A 190 -3.69 -14.85 17.43
C GLU A 190 -4.65 -15.16 16.26
N ARG A 191 -5.05 -14.14 15.49
CA ARG A 191 -5.85 -14.31 14.26
C ARG A 191 -5.09 -15.13 13.20
N TYR A 192 -3.77 -15.10 13.23
CA TYR A 192 -2.91 -15.89 12.35
C TYR A 192 -2.50 -17.18 13.06
N THR A 193 -3.29 -18.22 12.84
CA THR A 193 -3.01 -19.58 13.34
C THR A 193 -3.29 -20.57 12.22
N TRP A 194 -2.30 -21.37 11.81
CA TRP A 194 -2.37 -22.20 10.60
C TRP A 194 -3.55 -23.18 10.62
N THR A 195 -3.69 -23.99 11.66
CA THR A 195 -4.70 -25.06 11.72
C THR A 195 -6.10 -24.58 12.14
N ARG A 196 -6.21 -23.34 12.65
CA ARG A 196 -7.47 -22.71 13.07
C ARG A 196 -7.42 -21.18 12.89
N PRO A 197 -7.43 -20.68 11.64
CA PRO A 197 -7.26 -19.26 11.39
C PRO A 197 -8.44 -18.44 11.92
N GLY A 198 -8.19 -17.19 12.32
CA GLY A 198 -9.24 -16.27 12.76
C GLY A 198 -10.27 -15.92 11.67
N ALA A 199 -9.82 -15.88 10.41
CA ALA A 199 -10.65 -15.68 9.24
C ALA A 199 -9.93 -16.23 8.03
N SER A 200 -10.65 -16.50 6.94
CA SER A 200 -10.01 -16.98 5.71
C SER A 200 -8.93 -16.00 5.23
N LEU A 201 -9.13 -14.68 5.42
CA LEU A 201 -8.21 -13.61 5.00
C LEU A 201 -6.77 -13.83 5.48
N ARG A 202 -6.61 -14.49 6.64
CA ARG A 202 -5.32 -14.74 7.27
C ARG A 202 -4.55 -15.85 6.57
N VAL A 203 -5.25 -16.78 5.91
CA VAL A 203 -4.67 -17.98 5.32
C VAL A 203 -3.75 -17.65 4.16
N GLY A 204 -4.18 -16.81 3.21
CA GLY A 204 -3.33 -16.40 2.09
C GLY A 204 -2.01 -15.79 2.58
N VAL A 205 -2.06 -14.94 3.60
CA VAL A 205 -0.88 -14.32 4.20
C VAL A 205 0.06 -15.37 4.82
N MET A 206 -0.49 -16.33 5.59
CA MET A 206 0.32 -17.40 6.16
C MET A 206 0.94 -18.29 5.09
N MET A 207 0.18 -18.63 4.03
CA MET A 207 0.67 -19.42 2.90
C MET A 207 1.89 -18.80 2.23
N ALA A 208 1.88 -17.49 1.96
CA ALA A 208 3.03 -16.81 1.37
C ALA A 208 4.31 -17.00 2.20
N TRP A 209 4.20 -16.87 3.52
CA TRP A 209 5.38 -16.84 4.38
C TRP A 209 5.83 -18.23 4.85
N VAL A 210 4.93 -19.23 4.86
CA VAL A 210 5.30 -20.66 4.89
C VAL A 210 6.03 -21.04 3.60
N ALA A 211 5.50 -20.63 2.45
CA ALA A 211 6.11 -20.90 1.15
C ALA A 211 7.49 -20.22 1.01
N PHE A 212 7.68 -19.04 1.59
CA PHE A 212 8.99 -18.39 1.59
C PHE A 212 10.00 -19.15 2.45
N ALA A 213 9.60 -19.69 3.60
CA ALA A 213 10.46 -20.54 4.42
C ALA A 213 10.86 -21.82 3.67
N TYR A 214 9.89 -22.47 3.01
CA TYR A 214 10.13 -23.61 2.14
C TYR A 214 11.12 -23.30 1.02
N ASP A 215 10.90 -22.20 0.30
CA ASP A 215 11.78 -21.77 -0.78
C ASP A 215 13.21 -21.52 -0.31
N LEU A 216 13.38 -20.88 0.86
CA LEU A 216 14.69 -20.60 1.40
C LEU A 216 15.40 -21.84 1.97
N CYS A 217 14.67 -22.83 2.48
CA CYS A 217 15.26 -23.97 3.20
C CYS A 217 15.24 -25.28 2.42
N TYR A 218 14.69 -25.30 1.20
CA TYR A 218 14.44 -26.50 0.41
C TYR A 218 15.62 -27.47 0.37
N ASP A 219 16.82 -26.98 0.07
CA ASP A 219 18.03 -27.81 -0.07
C ASP A 219 18.49 -28.47 1.24
N ALA A 220 18.09 -27.93 2.40
CA ALA A 220 18.52 -28.42 3.71
C ALA A 220 17.55 -29.42 4.34
N TRP A 221 16.30 -29.46 3.87
CA TRP A 221 15.26 -30.34 4.40
C TRP A 221 15.19 -31.67 3.63
N ASP A 222 14.86 -32.74 4.36
CA ASP A 222 14.62 -34.04 3.75
C ASP A 222 13.34 -34.07 2.89
N ASP A 223 13.26 -35.05 2.01
CA ASP A 223 12.17 -35.23 1.04
C ASP A 223 10.80 -35.33 1.73
N ASP A 224 10.73 -36.05 2.85
CA ASP A 224 9.48 -36.28 3.60
C ASP A 224 8.92 -34.96 4.13
N PHE A 225 9.77 -34.13 4.72
CA PHE A 225 9.37 -32.83 5.23
C PHE A 225 9.00 -31.87 4.09
N ARG A 226 9.77 -31.86 2.99
CA ARG A 226 9.44 -31.05 1.80
C ARG A 226 8.06 -31.41 1.25
N GLN A 227 7.79 -32.69 1.04
CA GLN A 227 6.49 -33.14 0.55
C GLN A 227 5.37 -32.87 1.56
N ARG A 228 5.65 -32.91 2.86
CA ARG A 228 4.68 -32.48 3.88
C ARG A 228 4.31 -31.02 3.69
N VAL A 229 5.29 -30.11 3.52
CA VAL A 229 4.99 -28.69 3.30
C VAL A 229 4.18 -28.47 2.02
N VAL A 230 4.50 -29.20 0.93
CA VAL A 230 3.71 -29.16 -0.31
C VAL A 230 2.26 -29.58 -0.07
N ARG A 231 2.02 -30.67 0.69
CA ARG A 231 0.66 -31.11 1.06
C ARG A 231 -0.06 -30.08 1.95
N GLU A 232 0.62 -29.52 2.95
CA GLU A 232 0.05 -28.48 3.82
C GLU A 232 -0.42 -27.26 3.01
N ILE A 233 0.26 -26.94 1.90
CA ILE A 233 -0.14 -25.85 0.99
C ILE A 233 -1.28 -26.28 0.05
N LEU A 234 -1.09 -27.38 -0.70
CA LEU A 234 -2.00 -27.76 -1.79
C LEU A 234 -3.29 -28.40 -1.30
N ASP A 235 -3.24 -29.10 -0.17
CA ASP A 235 -4.38 -29.81 0.41
C ASP A 235 -4.88 -29.11 1.68
N TYR A 236 -4.56 -27.81 1.81
CA TYR A 236 -5.04 -26.98 2.91
C TYR A 236 -6.58 -27.04 2.99
N ASP A 237 -7.10 -27.51 4.12
CA ASP A 237 -8.54 -27.66 4.38
C ASP A 237 -8.86 -27.38 5.85
N HIS A 238 -8.43 -26.22 6.35
CA HIS A 238 -8.65 -25.84 7.73
C HIS A 238 -9.91 -24.99 7.91
N LEU A 239 -10.68 -25.31 8.95
CA LEU A 239 -11.84 -24.51 9.38
C LEU A 239 -11.34 -23.29 10.16
N PRO A 240 -11.71 -22.06 9.76
CA PRO A 240 -11.51 -20.88 10.61
C PRO A 240 -12.22 -21.03 11.96
N VAL A 241 -12.00 -20.09 12.87
CA VAL A 241 -12.85 -19.99 14.07
C VAL A 241 -14.33 -19.96 13.65
N ASP A 242 -15.18 -20.53 14.48
CA ASP A 242 -16.60 -20.86 14.22
C ASP A 242 -17.46 -20.65 15.48
N TYR A 243 -16.96 -19.84 16.41
CA TYR A 243 -17.59 -19.55 17.69
C TYR A 243 -17.80 -18.07 17.96
N ASP A 244 -17.61 -17.22 16.95
CA ASP A 244 -17.88 -15.80 17.04
C ASP A 244 -18.85 -15.29 15.96
N PRO A 245 -19.64 -14.23 16.20
CA PRO A 245 -20.69 -13.81 15.26
C PRO A 245 -20.18 -13.42 13.86
N TYR A 246 -18.92 -13.01 13.75
CA TYR A 246 -18.31 -12.54 12.51
C TYR A 246 -17.44 -13.60 11.85
N ALA A 247 -17.24 -14.73 12.53
CA ALA A 247 -16.41 -15.85 12.14
C ALA A 247 -16.72 -16.34 10.74
N GLU A 248 -15.66 -16.54 9.95
CA GLU A 248 -15.79 -17.12 8.61
C GLU A 248 -15.90 -18.65 8.63
N GLY A 249 -15.67 -19.32 9.77
CA GLY A 249 -15.84 -20.78 9.89
C GLY A 249 -17.28 -21.23 9.67
N HIS A 250 -18.27 -20.35 9.92
CA HIS A 250 -19.67 -20.60 9.55
C HIS A 250 -19.90 -20.74 8.03
N LYS A 251 -18.92 -20.31 7.21
CA LYS A 251 -18.94 -20.40 5.74
C LYS A 251 -18.12 -21.60 5.23
N GLY A 252 -17.83 -22.56 6.11
CA GLY A 252 -17.06 -23.75 5.81
C GLY A 252 -15.55 -23.53 5.83
N THR A 253 -14.81 -24.59 5.46
CA THR A 253 -13.36 -24.59 5.44
C THR A 253 -12.79 -23.63 4.39
N VAL A 254 -11.50 -23.37 4.50
CA VAL A 254 -10.73 -22.61 3.53
C VAL A 254 -9.88 -23.59 2.76
N THR A 255 -9.92 -23.51 1.42
CA THR A 255 -9.06 -24.29 0.53
C THR A 255 -8.28 -23.37 -0.40
N ILE A 256 -7.23 -23.91 -1.04
CA ILE A 256 -6.44 -23.14 -2.02
C ILE A 256 -7.31 -22.66 -3.20
N GLU A 257 -8.26 -23.49 -3.66
CA GLU A 257 -9.22 -23.15 -4.72
C GLU A 257 -10.10 -21.96 -4.29
N LYS A 258 -10.60 -21.96 -3.05
CA LYS A 258 -11.38 -20.84 -2.51
C LYS A 258 -10.57 -19.55 -2.51
N LEU A 259 -9.30 -19.60 -2.12
CA LEU A 259 -8.41 -18.44 -2.07
C LEU A 259 -8.09 -17.88 -3.48
N VAL A 260 -7.68 -18.73 -4.43
CA VAL A 260 -7.38 -18.24 -5.80
C VAL A 260 -8.61 -17.68 -6.51
N ASN A 261 -9.81 -18.09 -6.11
CA ASN A 261 -11.06 -17.52 -6.62
C ASN A 261 -11.43 -16.15 -6.01
N GLY A 262 -10.67 -15.65 -5.04
CA GLY A 262 -11.01 -14.44 -4.28
C GLY A 262 -12.02 -14.70 -3.15
N GLY A 263 -12.33 -15.97 -2.87
CA GLY A 263 -13.39 -16.37 -1.94
C GLY A 263 -14.73 -15.73 -2.32
N PRO A 264 -15.55 -15.32 -1.34
CA PRO A 264 -16.81 -14.60 -1.60
C PRO A 264 -16.62 -13.10 -1.88
N PHE A 265 -15.38 -12.62 -2.03
CA PHE A 265 -15.08 -11.19 -2.09
C PHE A 265 -14.75 -10.75 -3.52
N PRO A 266 -15.20 -9.57 -3.97
CA PRO A 266 -14.82 -9.03 -5.26
C PRO A 266 -13.45 -8.31 -5.15
N PRO A 267 -12.82 -7.95 -6.28
CA PRO A 267 -11.51 -7.27 -6.29
C PRO A 267 -11.42 -5.99 -5.48
N GLN A 268 -12.55 -5.32 -5.25
CA GLN A 268 -12.64 -4.09 -4.46
C GLN A 268 -12.48 -4.34 -2.95
N SER A 269 -12.51 -5.59 -2.49
CA SER A 269 -12.38 -5.92 -1.08
C SER A 269 -10.93 -6.12 -0.67
N ASN A 270 -10.57 -5.65 0.53
CA ASN A 270 -9.27 -5.86 1.14
C ASN A 270 -8.87 -7.33 1.33
N HIS A 271 -9.83 -8.26 1.36
CA HIS A 271 -9.57 -9.70 1.47
C HIS A 271 -8.97 -10.25 0.18
N PHE A 272 -9.36 -9.68 -0.96
CA PHE A 272 -9.11 -10.26 -2.27
C PHE A 272 -7.61 -10.34 -2.59
N GLY A 273 -6.87 -9.24 -2.41
CA GLY A 273 -5.42 -9.21 -2.62
C GLY A 273 -4.64 -10.12 -1.66
N ALA A 274 -5.05 -10.16 -0.39
CA ALA A 274 -4.46 -11.06 0.61
C ALA A 274 -4.62 -12.54 0.20
N TYR A 275 -5.76 -12.92 -0.37
CA TYR A 275 -5.98 -14.28 -0.88
C TYR A 275 -5.09 -14.62 -2.05
N ILE A 276 -5.21 -13.87 -3.14
CA ILE A 276 -4.61 -14.25 -4.41
C ILE A 276 -3.09 -14.04 -4.41
N GLY A 277 -2.60 -13.03 -3.69
CA GLY A 277 -1.16 -12.80 -3.54
C GLY A 277 -0.53 -13.91 -2.73
N GLY A 278 -1.18 -14.28 -1.63
CA GLY A 278 -0.77 -15.34 -0.73
C GLY A 278 -0.66 -16.71 -1.40
N SER A 279 -1.76 -17.16 -1.99
CA SER A 279 -1.83 -18.43 -2.71
C SER A 279 -0.97 -18.41 -3.98
N GLY A 280 -0.84 -17.27 -4.66
CA GLY A 280 0.04 -17.09 -5.81
C GLY A 280 1.51 -17.37 -5.46
N ILE A 281 2.03 -16.77 -4.39
CA ILE A 281 3.40 -17.04 -3.92
C ILE A 281 3.56 -18.52 -3.56
N ALA A 282 2.60 -19.10 -2.86
CA ALA A 282 2.67 -20.50 -2.45
C ALA A 282 2.69 -21.48 -3.62
N LEU A 283 1.84 -21.24 -4.62
CA LEU A 283 1.81 -22.04 -5.86
C LEU A 283 3.13 -21.92 -6.64
N LEU A 284 3.71 -20.71 -6.73
CA LEU A 284 5.00 -20.50 -7.39
C LEU A 284 6.16 -21.20 -6.67
N ALA A 285 6.10 -21.27 -5.34
CA ALA A 285 7.12 -21.95 -4.54
C ALA A 285 7.16 -23.45 -4.83
N VAL A 286 5.99 -24.11 -4.86
CA VAL A 286 5.88 -25.57 -5.03
C VAL A 286 5.80 -26.03 -6.49
N ARG A 287 5.70 -25.10 -7.45
CA ARG A 287 5.52 -25.40 -8.87
C ARG A 287 6.59 -26.38 -9.37
N HIS A 288 6.19 -27.49 -9.99
CA HIS A 288 7.08 -28.54 -10.51
C HIS A 288 7.90 -29.31 -9.46
N ASP A 289 7.62 -29.15 -8.16
CA ASP A 289 8.30 -29.92 -7.12
C ASP A 289 7.63 -31.28 -6.85
N PRO A 290 8.37 -32.24 -6.26
CA PRO A 290 7.77 -33.49 -5.79
C PRO A 290 6.55 -33.27 -4.90
N GLY A 291 5.43 -33.94 -5.24
CA GLY A 291 4.15 -33.80 -4.54
C GLY A 291 3.23 -32.70 -5.10
N ALA A 292 3.72 -31.85 -6.00
CA ALA A 292 2.91 -30.80 -6.63
C ALA A 292 2.48 -31.18 -8.05
N ASP A 293 1.28 -31.73 -8.20
CA ASP A 293 0.74 -32.10 -9.52
C ASP A 293 0.54 -30.86 -10.41
N PRO A 294 1.22 -30.76 -11.58
CA PRO A 294 1.03 -29.65 -12.51
C PRO A 294 -0.42 -29.49 -12.98
N LYS A 295 -1.21 -30.57 -13.04
CA LYS A 295 -2.64 -30.50 -13.40
C LYS A 295 -3.48 -29.78 -12.35
N LYS A 296 -3.01 -29.71 -11.11
CA LYS A 296 -3.61 -28.90 -10.04
C LYS A 296 -3.00 -27.50 -10.02
N VAL A 297 -1.67 -27.40 -10.04
CA VAL A 297 -0.95 -26.13 -9.83
C VAL A 297 -1.13 -25.14 -10.99
N GLU A 298 -0.96 -25.58 -12.25
CA GLU A 298 -0.97 -24.65 -13.40
C GLU A 298 -2.33 -23.95 -13.60
N PRO A 299 -3.49 -24.65 -13.52
CA PRO A 299 -4.79 -23.97 -13.62
C PRO A 299 -5.03 -22.97 -12.49
N LEU A 300 -4.55 -23.27 -11.27
CA LEU A 300 -4.65 -22.35 -10.14
C LEU A 300 -3.78 -21.11 -10.34
N LEU A 301 -2.56 -21.26 -10.87
CA LEU A 301 -1.70 -20.13 -11.22
C LEU A 301 -2.30 -19.26 -12.32
N ASP A 302 -2.83 -19.87 -13.39
CA ASP A 302 -3.53 -19.12 -14.45
C ASP A 302 -4.70 -18.31 -13.88
N LYS A 303 -5.46 -18.91 -12.96
CA LYS A 303 -6.53 -18.22 -12.24
C LYS A 303 -5.99 -17.06 -11.41
N VAL A 304 -4.92 -17.24 -10.64
CA VAL A 304 -4.26 -16.15 -9.89
C VAL A 304 -3.85 -15.02 -10.83
N GLY A 305 -3.27 -15.33 -11.99
CA GLY A 305 -2.87 -14.32 -12.98
C GLY A 305 -4.04 -13.48 -13.47
N LYS A 306 -5.18 -14.11 -13.79
CA LYS A 306 -6.42 -13.41 -14.16
C LYS A 306 -6.93 -12.52 -13.02
N GLN A 307 -6.88 -12.99 -11.79
CA GLN A 307 -7.37 -12.24 -10.63
C GLN A 307 -6.44 -11.10 -10.25
N ALA A 308 -5.13 -11.23 -10.46
CA ALA A 308 -4.17 -10.15 -10.26
C ALA A 308 -4.47 -8.96 -11.18
N ILE A 309 -4.78 -9.22 -12.46
CA ILE A 309 -5.25 -8.18 -13.39
C ILE A 309 -6.52 -7.52 -12.84
N ARG A 310 -7.51 -8.31 -12.43
CA ARG A 310 -8.77 -7.78 -11.88
C ARG A 310 -8.55 -6.93 -10.64
N LEU A 311 -7.67 -7.32 -9.72
CA LEU A 311 -7.34 -6.49 -8.57
C LEU A 311 -6.74 -5.15 -9.00
N LEU A 312 -5.79 -5.18 -9.94
CA LEU A 312 -5.09 -3.99 -10.41
C LEU A 312 -5.95 -3.05 -11.26
N THR A 313 -7.06 -3.54 -11.86
CA THR A 313 -7.92 -2.72 -12.76
C THR A 313 -9.33 -2.46 -12.24
N GLU A 314 -9.85 -3.30 -11.35
CA GLU A 314 -11.19 -3.17 -10.77
C GLU A 314 -11.15 -2.78 -9.29
N GLY A 315 -10.16 -3.27 -8.54
CA GLY A 315 -10.01 -3.02 -7.10
C GLY A 315 -9.21 -1.75 -6.80
N PHE A 316 -8.14 -1.55 -7.56
CA PHE A 316 -7.32 -0.36 -7.56
C PHE A 316 -7.58 0.50 -8.79
N GLY A 317 -7.41 1.79 -8.62
CA GLY A 317 -7.37 2.72 -9.73
C GLY A 317 -6.03 2.73 -10.45
N ASP A 318 -5.96 3.52 -11.52
CA ASP A 318 -4.81 3.58 -12.41
C ASP A 318 -3.56 4.22 -11.76
N HIS A 319 -3.74 4.92 -10.64
CA HIS A 319 -2.66 5.47 -9.81
C HIS A 319 -2.77 5.01 -8.35
N GLY A 320 -3.27 3.78 -8.17
CA GLY A 320 -3.13 3.03 -6.94
C GLY A 320 -4.10 3.40 -5.84
N TYR A 321 -5.10 4.27 -6.05
CA TYR A 321 -6.12 4.44 -5.02
C TYR A 321 -6.98 3.19 -4.89
N PHE A 322 -7.35 2.78 -3.67
CA PHE A 322 -8.12 1.55 -3.45
C PHE A 322 -9.61 1.83 -3.28
N ALA A 323 -10.46 0.95 -3.80
CA ALA A 323 -11.91 1.08 -3.73
C ALA A 323 -12.46 1.24 -2.29
N GLU A 324 -11.83 0.62 -1.29
CA GLU A 324 -12.22 0.71 0.12
C GLU A 324 -11.46 1.79 0.93
N GLY A 325 -10.58 2.56 0.26
CA GLY A 325 -9.77 3.61 0.88
C GLY A 325 -8.44 3.10 1.47
N HIS A 326 -7.74 4.00 2.16
CA HIS A 326 -6.34 3.80 2.60
C HIS A 326 -6.14 2.60 3.53
N GLY A 327 -6.91 2.53 4.63
CA GLY A 327 -6.75 1.47 5.64
C GLY A 327 -6.87 0.07 5.04
N PRO A 328 -8.00 -0.26 4.40
CA PRO A 328 -8.20 -1.56 3.75
C PRO A 328 -7.23 -1.82 2.58
N SER A 329 -6.71 -0.77 1.94
CA SER A 329 -5.69 -0.90 0.89
C SER A 329 -4.45 -1.62 1.37
N HIS A 330 -3.94 -1.26 2.56
CA HIS A 330 -2.75 -1.90 3.12
C HIS A 330 -2.96 -3.41 3.30
N MET A 331 -4.11 -3.85 3.81
CA MET A 331 -4.41 -5.28 3.93
C MET A 331 -4.37 -6.01 2.59
N SER A 332 -4.93 -5.39 1.54
CA SER A 332 -4.99 -5.97 0.20
C SER A 332 -3.59 -6.17 -0.40
N VAL A 333 -2.68 -5.22 -0.17
CA VAL A 333 -1.38 -5.18 -0.87
C VAL A 333 -0.19 -5.60 -0.02
N ASN A 334 -0.14 -5.17 1.24
CA ASN A 334 1.03 -5.32 2.09
C ASN A 334 1.19 -6.73 2.67
N THR A 335 0.10 -7.49 2.72
CA THR A 335 0.13 -8.83 3.32
C THR A 335 0.87 -9.84 2.44
N ALA A 336 0.62 -9.85 1.13
CA ALA A 336 1.27 -10.76 0.18
C ALA A 336 1.18 -10.32 -1.30
N PHE A 337 0.24 -9.45 -1.70
CA PHE A 337 0.04 -9.16 -3.12
C PHE A 337 1.19 -8.39 -3.77
N VAL A 338 1.77 -7.39 -3.12
CA VAL A 338 2.96 -6.69 -3.64
C VAL A 338 4.16 -7.64 -3.79
N PRO A 339 4.51 -8.46 -2.77
CA PRO A 339 5.51 -9.51 -2.93
C PRO A 339 5.19 -10.49 -4.07
N PHE A 340 3.93 -10.84 -4.28
CA PHE A 340 3.52 -11.70 -5.40
C PHE A 340 3.91 -11.12 -6.76
N LEU A 341 3.82 -9.80 -6.95
CA LEU A 341 4.22 -9.16 -8.21
C LEU A 341 5.71 -9.38 -8.52
N GLN A 342 6.56 -9.31 -7.50
CA GLN A 342 7.98 -9.65 -7.63
C GLN A 342 8.16 -11.14 -7.90
N ALA A 343 7.47 -12.01 -7.14
CA ALA A 343 7.58 -13.46 -7.29
C ALA A 343 7.15 -13.93 -8.68
N ALA A 344 6.11 -13.34 -9.26
CA ALA A 344 5.67 -13.61 -10.62
C ALA A 344 6.76 -13.27 -11.66
N ARG A 345 7.54 -12.19 -11.47
CA ARG A 345 8.64 -11.87 -12.37
C ARG A 345 9.79 -12.88 -12.26
N VAL A 346 10.17 -13.23 -11.04
CA VAL A 346 11.37 -14.06 -10.78
C VAL A 346 11.12 -15.55 -11.00
N ALA A 347 9.93 -16.06 -10.66
CA ALA A 347 9.60 -17.49 -10.72
C ALA A 347 8.70 -17.86 -11.90
N TRP A 348 7.94 -16.92 -12.47
CA TRP A 348 6.92 -17.22 -13.48
C TRP A 348 7.15 -16.53 -14.84
N GLY A 349 8.08 -15.58 -14.90
CA GLY A 349 8.35 -14.81 -16.11
C GLY A 349 7.21 -13.88 -16.52
N ARG A 350 6.30 -13.58 -15.59
CA ARG A 350 5.15 -12.69 -15.81
C ARG A 350 5.35 -11.36 -15.09
N ASP A 351 5.44 -10.29 -15.85
CA ASP A 351 5.55 -8.94 -15.35
C ASP A 351 4.19 -8.25 -15.28
N PHE A 352 3.66 -8.16 -14.07
CA PHE A 352 2.46 -7.36 -13.76
C PHE A 352 2.79 -5.90 -13.44
N ILE A 353 4.06 -5.58 -13.19
CA ILE A 353 4.53 -4.24 -12.78
C ILE A 353 4.62 -3.32 -13.98
N THR A 354 5.06 -3.83 -15.13
CA THR A 354 5.17 -3.08 -16.39
C THR A 354 4.28 -3.72 -17.47
N PRO A 355 3.91 -2.98 -18.54
CA PRO A 355 4.20 -1.57 -18.82
C PRO A 355 3.15 -0.60 -18.25
N ARG A 356 2.14 -1.08 -17.53
CA ARG A 356 1.07 -0.24 -16.97
C ARG A 356 1.46 0.38 -15.63
N PRO A 357 0.96 1.58 -15.30
CA PRO A 357 1.27 2.23 -14.02
C PRO A 357 0.66 1.52 -12.80
N ASN A 358 -0.46 0.82 -12.97
CA ASN A 358 -1.32 0.31 -11.87
C ASN A 358 -0.55 -0.33 -10.71
N ALA A 359 0.35 -1.28 -11.01
CA ALA A 359 1.07 -2.05 -10.00
C ALA A 359 2.15 -1.22 -9.27
N GLN A 360 2.89 -0.38 -9.98
CA GLN A 360 3.92 0.49 -9.40
C GLN A 360 3.31 1.48 -8.41
N TRP A 361 2.12 1.98 -8.74
CA TRP A 361 1.38 2.96 -7.93
C TRP A 361 0.73 2.41 -6.66
N LEU A 362 0.69 1.08 -6.48
CA LEU A 362 0.40 0.50 -5.17
C LEU A 362 1.42 0.96 -4.11
N THR A 363 2.65 1.26 -4.54
CA THR A 363 3.76 1.75 -3.71
C THR A 363 4.00 3.24 -3.90
N LEU A 364 4.09 3.73 -5.15
CA LEU A 364 4.47 5.14 -5.45
C LEU A 364 3.49 6.17 -4.88
N ARG A 365 2.20 5.82 -4.73
CA ARG A 365 1.23 6.74 -4.11
C ARG A 365 1.66 7.17 -2.71
N TRP A 366 2.37 6.32 -1.97
CA TRP A 366 2.80 6.66 -0.61
C TRP A 366 3.90 7.72 -0.59
N ALA A 367 4.75 7.77 -1.63
CA ALA A 367 5.61 8.94 -1.81
C ALA A 367 4.75 10.19 -2.01
N MET A 368 3.73 10.14 -2.89
CA MET A 368 2.86 11.28 -3.20
C MET A 368 2.09 11.80 -1.98
N GLU A 369 1.45 10.91 -1.23
CA GLU A 369 0.45 11.28 -0.23
C GLU A 369 1.01 11.56 1.17
N ILE A 370 2.21 11.06 1.48
CA ILE A 370 2.80 11.23 2.82
C ILE A 370 3.47 12.59 2.94
N VAL A 371 3.01 13.37 3.92
CA VAL A 371 3.63 14.62 4.38
C VAL A 371 4.15 14.41 5.79
N PRO A 372 5.48 14.49 6.03
CA PRO A 372 6.02 14.43 7.39
C PRO A 372 5.69 15.71 8.17
N ASP A 373 5.54 15.61 9.48
CA ASP A 373 5.58 16.79 10.36
C ASP A 373 7.01 17.08 10.85
N GLU A 374 7.19 18.12 11.66
CA GLU A 374 8.50 18.54 12.19
C GLU A 374 9.20 17.45 13.02
N SER A 375 8.43 16.52 13.62
CA SER A 375 8.98 15.36 14.34
C SER A 375 9.40 14.22 13.42
N GLY A 376 9.11 14.33 12.12
CA GLY A 376 9.28 13.27 11.13
C GLY A 376 8.12 12.29 11.07
N LYS A 377 7.04 12.50 11.83
CA LYS A 377 5.86 11.62 11.79
C LYS A 377 5.16 11.74 10.44
N ALA A 378 4.96 10.62 9.78
CA ALA A 378 4.40 10.54 8.43
C ALA A 378 2.86 10.56 8.44
N TRP A 379 2.27 11.65 7.95
CA TRP A 379 0.83 11.83 7.87
C TRP A 379 0.33 11.71 6.43
N TYR A 380 -0.90 11.23 6.26
CA TYR A 380 -1.59 11.23 4.96
C TYR A 380 -3.09 11.46 5.17
N PRO A 381 -3.81 12.02 4.19
CA PRO A 381 -5.23 12.29 4.34
C PRO A 381 -6.06 11.01 4.18
N ASN A 382 -6.30 10.29 5.28
CA ASN A 382 -7.19 9.14 5.28
C ASN A 382 -8.67 9.56 5.14
N TYR A 383 -9.24 9.47 3.94
CA TYR A 383 -10.64 9.85 3.68
C TYR A 383 -11.66 8.82 4.16
N TYR A 384 -11.20 7.66 4.62
CA TYR A 384 -12.03 6.55 5.06
C TYR A 384 -11.57 6.13 6.46
N PRO A 385 -11.73 7.00 7.48
CA PRO A 385 -11.46 6.65 8.86
C PRO A 385 -12.51 5.62 9.31
N SER A 386 -12.33 4.39 8.86
CA SER A 386 -12.99 3.19 9.37
C SER A 386 -12.18 2.66 10.55
N THR A 387 -12.51 1.48 11.05
CA THR A 387 -11.71 0.73 12.02
C THR A 387 -10.29 0.37 11.53
N TYR A 388 -9.91 0.72 10.29
CA TYR A 388 -8.68 0.27 9.64
C TYR A 388 -7.52 1.28 9.62
N GLY A 389 -7.47 2.19 10.58
CA GLY A 389 -6.22 2.87 10.92
C GLY A 389 -6.32 4.40 10.99
N PRO A 390 -5.30 5.03 11.59
CA PRO A 390 -5.26 6.47 11.84
C PRO A 390 -4.83 7.27 10.59
N ASP A 391 -4.81 8.60 10.69
CA ASP A 391 -4.35 9.52 9.63
C ASP A 391 -2.81 9.59 9.52
N HIS A 392 -2.09 8.61 10.09
CA HIS A 392 -0.64 8.52 10.00
C HIS A 392 -0.23 7.11 9.61
N LYS A 393 0.99 7.00 9.09
CA LYS A 393 1.54 5.73 8.63
C LYS A 393 1.87 4.81 9.82
N ASP A 394 1.00 3.84 10.08
CA ASP A 394 1.30 2.67 10.91
C ASP A 394 2.23 1.71 10.14
N ARG A 395 3.15 1.07 10.87
CA ARG A 395 4.26 0.28 10.31
C ARG A 395 4.50 -1.04 11.03
N GLU A 396 3.85 -1.25 12.17
CA GLU A 396 4.22 -2.35 13.06
C GLU A 396 3.46 -3.63 12.74
N ASN A 397 2.16 -3.53 12.51
CA ASN A 397 1.30 -4.70 12.32
C ASN A 397 1.45 -5.36 10.92
N MET A 398 0.98 -6.60 10.78
CA MET A 398 1.08 -7.42 9.55
C MET A 398 0.43 -6.75 8.32
N SER A 399 -0.65 -6.02 8.55
CA SER A 399 -1.47 -5.43 7.49
C SER A 399 -1.02 -4.04 7.07
N ALA A 400 -0.43 -3.24 7.96
CA ALA A 400 -0.15 -1.82 7.72
C ALA A 400 1.31 -1.49 7.37
N GLY A 401 2.26 -2.35 7.75
CA GLY A 401 3.68 -2.14 7.47
C GLY A 401 4.24 -2.91 6.28
N GLY A 402 5.51 -2.67 5.98
CA GLY A 402 6.28 -3.36 4.95
C GLY A 402 6.31 -2.64 3.59
N ASP A 403 5.54 -1.57 3.39
CA ASP A 403 5.37 -0.85 2.13
C ASP A 403 6.68 -0.50 1.42
N TRP A 404 7.78 -0.24 2.15
CA TRP A 404 9.09 0.00 1.54
C TRP A 404 9.87 -1.29 1.36
N SER A 405 10.02 -2.10 2.42
CA SER A 405 10.83 -3.33 2.39
C SER A 405 10.43 -4.29 1.25
N GLN A 406 9.12 -4.37 0.97
CA GLN A 406 8.60 -5.15 -0.14
C GLN A 406 8.28 -4.31 -1.38
N GLY A 407 7.89 -3.05 -1.22
CA GLY A 407 7.48 -2.19 -2.33
C GLY A 407 8.60 -1.88 -3.31
N PHE A 408 9.86 -1.82 -2.86
CA PHE A 408 11.01 -1.68 -3.76
C PHE A 408 11.11 -2.81 -4.80
N GLY A 409 10.61 -4.01 -4.49
CA GLY A 409 10.52 -5.14 -5.43
C GLY A 409 9.42 -4.99 -6.48
N ALA A 410 8.51 -4.01 -6.31
CA ALA A 410 7.37 -3.75 -7.19
C ALA A 410 7.43 -2.42 -7.95
N LEU A 411 8.63 -1.83 -8.06
CA LEU A 411 8.88 -0.62 -8.85
C LEU A 411 9.47 -0.98 -10.22
N ALA A 412 9.20 -0.16 -11.24
CA ALA A 412 9.61 -0.46 -12.61
C ALA A 412 11.09 -0.20 -12.87
N ASN A 413 11.69 0.77 -12.18
CA ASN A 413 13.07 1.19 -12.44
C ASN A 413 13.74 1.77 -11.18
N ASP A 414 15.04 2.02 -11.30
CA ASP A 414 15.85 2.51 -10.18
C ASP A 414 15.55 3.97 -9.81
N ASP A 415 15.11 4.80 -10.77
CA ASP A 415 14.67 6.17 -10.48
C ASP A 415 13.49 6.18 -9.50
N GLN A 416 12.53 5.28 -9.69
CA GLN A 416 11.41 5.09 -8.76
C GLN A 416 11.88 4.60 -7.38
N LYS A 417 12.85 3.68 -7.33
CA LYS A 417 13.45 3.25 -6.05
C LYS A 417 14.14 4.41 -5.36
N ALA A 418 14.89 5.24 -6.08
CA ALA A 418 15.57 6.41 -5.55
C ALA A 418 14.56 7.44 -4.98
N ALA A 419 13.42 7.63 -5.65
CA ALA A 419 12.33 8.48 -5.17
C ALA A 419 11.67 7.93 -3.88
N MET A 420 11.35 6.64 -3.85
CA MET A 420 10.78 6.00 -2.65
C MET A 420 11.78 6.00 -1.48
N LEU A 421 13.07 5.83 -1.75
CA LEU A 421 14.15 5.92 -0.77
C LEU A 421 14.26 7.33 -0.19
N TRP A 422 14.12 8.37 -1.02
CA TRP A 422 14.09 9.75 -0.57
C TRP A 422 12.95 9.97 0.43
N MET A 423 11.74 9.51 0.09
CA MET A 423 10.59 9.63 0.98
C MET A 423 10.84 8.94 2.32
N TYR A 424 11.39 7.71 2.29
CA TYR A 424 11.74 6.96 3.49
C TYR A 424 12.70 7.73 4.40
N ARG A 425 13.83 8.19 3.85
CA ARG A 425 14.87 8.89 4.61
C ARG A 425 14.41 10.27 5.10
N ALA A 426 13.60 10.98 4.31
CA ALA A 426 13.10 12.30 4.66
C ALA A 426 12.06 12.28 5.80
N SER A 427 11.37 11.16 6.00
CA SER A 427 10.26 11.02 6.95
C SER A 427 10.43 9.86 7.93
N LEU A 428 10.29 8.64 7.45
CA LEU A 428 10.12 7.40 8.21
C LEU A 428 11.38 6.96 8.96
N ASP A 429 12.56 7.19 8.38
CA ASP A 429 13.83 6.78 8.99
C ASP A 429 14.17 7.60 10.25
N LYS A 430 13.74 8.87 10.30
CA LYS A 430 13.97 9.76 11.44
C LYS A 430 13.32 9.26 12.73
N GLN A 431 12.21 8.53 12.61
CA GLN A 431 11.48 8.00 13.76
C GLN A 431 12.14 6.75 14.33
N THR A 432 12.64 5.88 13.45
CA THR A 432 13.23 4.58 13.81
C THR A 432 14.37 4.24 12.86
N PRO A 433 15.57 4.81 13.09
CA PRO A 433 16.72 4.57 12.24
C PRO A 433 17.05 3.08 12.14
N ASP A 434 17.57 2.65 11.00
CA ASP A 434 18.04 1.28 10.76
C ASP A 434 16.94 0.20 10.92
N ALA A 435 15.66 0.58 10.90
CA ALA A 435 14.55 -0.38 10.91
C ALA A 435 14.29 -1.00 9.54
N PHE A 436 14.66 -0.33 8.44
CA PHE A 436 14.44 -0.77 7.05
C PHE A 436 13.02 -1.26 6.76
N ASP A 437 12.04 -0.58 7.36
CA ASP A 437 10.62 -0.92 7.32
C ASP A 437 10.23 -2.31 7.88
N ALA A 438 11.08 -2.88 8.74
CA ALA A 438 10.90 -4.18 9.37
C ALA A 438 10.74 -4.03 10.90
N PHE A 439 9.50 -4.04 11.40
CA PHE A 439 9.19 -3.71 12.80
C PHE A 439 8.95 -4.90 13.72
N LEU A 440 8.07 -5.82 13.33
CA LEU A 440 7.65 -6.95 14.17
C LEU A 440 7.87 -8.32 13.51
N TYR A 441 7.96 -8.37 12.18
CA TYR A 441 7.94 -9.62 11.43
C TYR A 441 9.25 -9.83 10.65
N PRO A 442 10.01 -10.92 10.93
CA PRO A 442 11.32 -11.17 10.32
C PRO A 442 11.37 -11.19 8.79
N HIS A 443 10.31 -11.66 8.12
CA HIS A 443 10.27 -11.70 6.64
C HIS A 443 10.46 -10.32 6.01
N ARG A 444 10.08 -9.23 6.68
CA ARG A 444 10.28 -7.86 6.16
C ARG A 444 11.75 -7.48 6.10
N ALA A 445 12.56 -7.90 7.08
CA ALA A 445 14.00 -7.68 7.04
C ALA A 445 14.66 -8.56 5.95
N ALA A 446 14.15 -9.79 5.75
CA ALA A 446 14.58 -10.63 4.63
C ALA A 446 14.26 -9.97 3.27
N LEU A 447 13.05 -9.45 3.08
CA LEU A 447 12.68 -8.72 1.86
C LEU A 447 13.45 -7.41 1.71
N ALA A 448 13.72 -6.68 2.79
CA ALA A 448 14.59 -5.51 2.75
C ALA A 448 15.98 -5.88 2.22
N LEU A 449 16.61 -6.97 2.68
CA LEU A 449 17.92 -7.34 2.17
C LEU A 449 17.92 -7.61 0.64
N VAL A 450 16.84 -8.22 0.15
CA VAL A 450 16.64 -8.49 -1.28
C VAL A 450 16.38 -7.19 -2.06
N ASN A 451 15.45 -6.37 -1.59
CA ASN A 451 14.85 -5.31 -2.39
C ASN A 451 15.39 -3.91 -2.10
N TRP A 452 15.96 -3.68 -0.92
CA TRP A 452 16.40 -2.36 -0.51
C TRP A 452 17.51 -1.86 -1.44
N PRO A 453 17.44 -0.62 -1.93
CA PRO A 453 18.43 -0.08 -2.86
C PRO A 453 19.70 0.34 -2.11
N ILE A 454 20.44 -0.64 -1.57
CA ILE A 454 21.68 -0.43 -0.81
C ILE A 454 22.68 0.39 -1.65
N GLY A 455 23.20 1.46 -1.05
CA GLY A 455 24.17 2.35 -1.70
C GLY A 455 23.59 3.24 -2.81
N MET A 456 22.27 3.25 -3.03
CA MET A 456 21.62 4.16 -3.96
C MET A 456 21.47 5.55 -3.35
N GLU A 457 21.75 6.58 -4.16
CA GLU A 457 21.47 7.95 -3.79
C GLU A 457 19.97 8.28 -3.92
N PRO A 458 19.33 8.86 -2.89
CA PRO A 458 17.93 9.25 -2.98
C PRO A 458 17.71 10.36 -3.99
N LYS A 459 16.65 10.24 -4.79
CA LYS A 459 16.26 11.24 -5.79
C LYS A 459 14.99 11.95 -5.35
N ASN A 460 14.91 13.26 -5.56
CA ASN A 460 13.70 14.01 -5.22
C ASN A 460 12.49 13.47 -6.02
N PRO A 461 11.37 13.06 -5.37
CA PRO A 461 10.24 12.48 -6.08
C PRO A 461 9.62 13.39 -7.15
N GLY A 462 9.71 14.72 -7.02
CA GLY A 462 9.25 15.67 -8.03
C GLY A 462 9.93 15.50 -9.40
N GLN A 463 11.15 14.95 -9.43
CA GLN A 463 11.90 14.67 -10.66
C GLN A 463 11.57 13.30 -11.28
N VAL A 464 10.80 12.46 -10.59
CA VAL A 464 10.55 11.06 -10.97
C VAL A 464 9.06 10.80 -11.17
N ILE A 465 8.24 11.10 -10.16
CA ILE A 465 6.78 10.91 -10.20
C ILE A 465 6.00 12.23 -10.36
N GLY A 466 6.72 13.35 -10.45
CA GLY A 466 6.12 14.67 -10.67
C GLY A 466 5.48 15.29 -9.43
N HIS A 467 4.74 16.36 -9.67
CA HIS A 467 4.09 17.19 -8.66
C HIS A 467 2.56 17.12 -8.70
N VAL A 468 1.99 16.56 -9.76
CA VAL A 468 0.56 16.38 -9.92
C VAL A 468 0.28 14.97 -10.42
N ASN A 469 -0.63 14.27 -9.78
CA ASN A 469 -1.06 12.93 -10.17
C ASN A 469 -2.58 12.80 -10.14
N ALA A 470 -3.12 11.94 -11.00
CA ALA A 470 -4.55 11.70 -11.10
C ALA A 470 -4.84 10.21 -11.25
N ASP A 471 -5.47 9.62 -10.24
CA ASP A 471 -6.16 8.35 -10.36
C ASP A 471 -7.55 8.61 -10.95
N ARG A 472 -7.66 8.55 -12.28
CA ARG A 472 -8.91 8.86 -12.99
C ARG A 472 -9.94 7.76 -12.83
N HIS A 473 -9.51 6.53 -12.60
CA HIS A 473 -10.43 5.43 -12.35
C HIS A 473 -11.14 5.59 -11.00
N MET A 474 -10.42 5.99 -9.97
CA MET A 474 -10.96 6.22 -8.62
C MET A 474 -11.39 7.67 -8.34
N GLY A 475 -11.07 8.60 -9.26
CA GLY A 475 -11.39 10.02 -9.13
C GLY A 475 -10.53 10.77 -8.11
N HIS A 476 -9.31 10.30 -7.82
CA HIS A 476 -8.40 10.93 -6.84
C HIS A 476 -7.37 11.83 -7.54
N TYR A 477 -7.40 13.13 -7.26
CA TYR A 477 -6.48 14.12 -7.82
C TYR A 477 -5.57 14.64 -6.72
N MET A 478 -4.27 14.70 -7.00
CA MET A 478 -3.20 14.94 -6.02
C MET A 478 -2.27 16.03 -6.53
N PHE A 479 -2.01 17.05 -5.72
CA PHE A 479 -1.19 18.22 -6.05
C PHE A 479 -0.18 18.44 -4.93
N ARG A 480 1.11 18.49 -5.26
CA ARG A 480 2.18 18.59 -4.28
C ARG A 480 3.25 19.57 -4.72
N LYS A 481 3.65 20.48 -3.83
CA LYS A 481 4.50 21.61 -4.23
C LYS A 481 5.99 21.32 -4.22
N SER A 482 6.58 21.02 -3.07
CA SER A 482 8.00 21.34 -2.85
C SER A 482 8.91 20.13 -2.66
N TRP A 483 8.38 18.97 -2.22
CA TRP A 483 9.18 17.77 -1.97
C TRP A 483 10.46 18.07 -1.18
N LYS A 484 10.32 18.83 -0.10
CA LYS A 484 11.47 19.39 0.62
C LYS A 484 11.55 18.89 2.05
N ASP A 485 10.55 19.21 2.85
CA ASP A 485 10.57 19.01 4.30
C ASP A 485 9.14 18.99 4.88
N ALA A 486 9.01 19.19 6.19
CA ALA A 486 7.73 19.20 6.89
C ALA A 486 6.82 20.40 6.56
N ASP A 487 7.35 21.41 5.87
CA ASP A 487 6.59 22.56 5.39
C ASP A 487 5.98 22.33 3.99
N ASP A 488 6.16 21.13 3.43
CA ASP A 488 5.63 20.78 2.11
C ASP A 488 4.11 20.91 2.03
N LEU A 489 3.61 21.22 0.85
CA LEU A 489 2.21 21.55 0.61
C LEU A 489 1.60 20.48 -0.28
N TYR A 490 0.50 19.90 0.18
CA TYR A 490 -0.22 18.84 -0.48
C TYR A 490 -1.73 19.12 -0.44
N PHE A 491 -2.35 19.15 -1.61
CA PHE A 491 -3.79 19.21 -1.77
C PHE A 491 -4.29 17.99 -2.54
N THR A 492 -5.45 17.50 -2.15
CA THR A 492 -6.09 16.38 -2.84
C THR A 492 -7.60 16.53 -2.86
N LEU A 493 -8.21 16.08 -3.95
CA LEU A 493 -9.63 16.12 -4.26
C LEU A 493 -10.10 14.76 -4.76
N PHE A 494 -11.21 14.28 -4.20
CA PHE A 494 -12.00 13.19 -4.73
C PHE A 494 -13.13 13.73 -5.58
N LEU A 495 -13.20 13.29 -6.83
CA LEU A 495 -14.40 13.29 -7.63
C LEU A 495 -15.01 11.89 -7.64
N ASN A 496 -16.11 11.69 -8.37
CA ASN A 496 -16.79 10.42 -8.41
C ASN A 496 -15.91 9.36 -9.12
N PRO A 497 -15.63 8.22 -8.49
CA PRO A 497 -14.94 7.12 -9.14
C PRO A 497 -15.79 6.52 -10.25
N LYS A 498 -15.13 6.06 -11.32
CA LYS A 498 -15.70 5.09 -12.27
C LYS A 498 -15.75 3.68 -11.67
N GLY A 499 -14.82 3.38 -10.76
CA GLY A 499 -14.70 2.09 -10.09
C GLY A 499 -15.79 1.80 -9.04
N ALA A 500 -16.16 0.53 -8.90
CA ALA A 500 -17.14 0.08 -7.92
C ALA A 500 -16.64 0.25 -6.46
N HIS A 501 -17.56 0.13 -5.51
CA HIS A 501 -17.24 0.04 -4.08
C HIS A 501 -16.95 -1.38 -3.64
N GLY A 502 -16.06 -1.52 -2.65
CA GLY A 502 -15.98 -2.73 -1.84
C GLY A 502 -17.03 -2.75 -0.73
N PHE A 503 -16.77 -3.59 0.27
CA PHE A 503 -17.60 -3.74 1.46
C PHE A 503 -17.45 -2.57 2.44
N VAL A 504 -16.24 -1.98 2.55
CA VAL A 504 -16.04 -0.76 3.36
C VAL A 504 -16.45 0.47 2.54
N ARG A 505 -17.41 1.25 3.06
CA ARG A 505 -17.99 2.41 2.38
C ARG A 505 -17.86 3.68 3.21
N SER A 506 -17.49 4.78 2.57
CA SER A 506 -17.67 6.16 3.07
C SER A 506 -18.23 7.04 1.95
N ALA A 507 -18.57 8.31 2.25
CA ALA A 507 -19.06 9.24 1.24
C ALA A 507 -18.01 9.48 0.15
N ARG A 508 -18.31 9.02 -1.08
CA ARG A 508 -17.46 9.25 -2.26
C ARG A 508 -17.82 10.54 -2.97
N GLY A 509 -16.79 11.15 -3.55
CA GLY A 509 -16.90 12.35 -4.38
C GLY A 509 -17.16 13.61 -3.56
N GLY A 510 -16.37 14.65 -3.84
CA GLY A 510 -16.41 15.96 -3.19
C GLY A 510 -15.69 16.02 -1.83
N GLN A 511 -14.91 14.98 -1.49
CA GLN A 511 -13.99 15.04 -0.36
C GLN A 511 -12.70 15.71 -0.79
N PHE A 512 -12.11 16.56 0.04
CA PHE A 512 -10.80 17.14 -0.23
C PHE A 512 -10.01 17.38 1.06
N ALA A 513 -8.69 17.46 0.94
CA ALA A 513 -7.81 17.72 2.06
C ALA A 513 -6.65 18.62 1.65
N PHE A 514 -6.16 19.38 2.61
CA PHE A 514 -5.01 20.25 2.47
C PHE A 514 -4.06 20.03 3.65
N TYR A 515 -2.81 19.72 3.35
CA TYR A 515 -1.74 19.48 4.32
C TYR A 515 -0.59 20.42 3.98
N GLY A 516 -0.07 21.18 4.94
CA GLY A 516 1.15 21.95 4.75
C GLY A 516 1.47 22.91 5.87
N LEU A 517 2.75 23.29 5.98
CA LEU A 517 3.29 24.01 7.14
C LEU A 517 2.97 23.34 8.48
N GLY A 518 2.78 22.01 8.52
CA GLY A 518 2.28 21.30 9.71
C GLY A 518 0.79 21.49 10.02
N LEU A 519 0.04 22.24 9.20
CA LEU A 519 -1.42 22.34 9.26
C LEU A 519 -2.06 21.22 8.43
N ARG A 520 -3.24 20.76 8.86
CA ARG A 520 -4.01 19.72 8.19
C ARG A 520 -5.48 20.07 8.26
N ALA A 521 -6.14 20.03 7.12
CA ALA A 521 -7.57 20.28 7.03
C ALA A 521 -8.20 19.32 6.03
N ARG A 522 -9.44 18.89 6.31
CA ARG A 522 -10.22 17.98 5.46
C ARG A 522 -11.68 18.42 5.47
N TRP A 523 -12.30 18.34 4.31
CA TRP A 523 -13.72 18.61 4.14
C TRP A 523 -14.39 17.48 3.37
N GLY A 524 -15.67 17.32 3.67
CA GLY A 524 -16.53 16.36 3.01
C GLY A 524 -17.90 16.95 2.74
N ALA A 525 -18.15 17.26 1.48
CA ALA A 525 -19.49 17.50 0.96
C ALA A 525 -19.66 16.61 -0.27
N ARG A 526 -20.79 15.90 -0.36
CA ARG A 526 -20.99 14.93 -1.45
C ARG A 526 -21.05 15.66 -2.79
N LEU A 527 -20.22 15.23 -3.73
CA LEU A 527 -20.24 15.66 -5.14
C LEU A 527 -20.21 14.41 -6.03
N ASN A 528 -21.34 14.12 -6.69
CA ASN A 528 -21.39 13.06 -7.68
C ASN A 528 -21.06 13.65 -9.06
N SER A 529 -19.78 13.81 -9.38
CA SER A 529 -19.34 14.33 -10.68
C SER A 529 -18.02 13.70 -11.12
N GLU A 530 -17.80 13.58 -12.44
CA GLU A 530 -16.51 13.21 -13.03
C GLU A 530 -15.76 14.46 -13.48
N ALA A 531 -14.43 14.36 -13.62
CA ALA A 531 -13.65 15.45 -14.19
C ALA A 531 -13.98 15.61 -15.69
N THR A 532 -14.31 16.85 -16.08
CA THR A 532 -14.49 17.26 -17.48
C THR A 532 -13.24 17.95 -18.04
N VAL A 533 -12.45 18.57 -17.16
CA VAL A 533 -11.17 19.21 -17.48
C VAL A 533 -10.15 18.77 -16.44
N PHE A 534 -8.93 18.49 -16.89
CA PHE A 534 -7.78 18.30 -16.00
C PHE A 534 -6.53 18.88 -16.65
N GLU A 535 -5.90 19.83 -15.96
CA GLU A 535 -4.67 20.49 -16.38
C GLU A 535 -3.69 20.47 -15.22
N ALA A 536 -2.43 20.12 -15.49
CA ALA A 536 -1.37 20.04 -14.50
C ALA A 536 -0.20 20.93 -14.92
N PHE A 537 0.41 21.62 -13.95
CA PHE A 537 1.55 22.51 -14.18
C PHE A 537 2.82 21.99 -13.49
N PRO A 538 4.02 22.34 -13.99
CA PRO A 538 5.29 21.81 -13.47
C PRO A 538 5.58 22.13 -11.99
N ASP A 539 5.02 23.20 -11.45
CA ASP A 539 5.20 23.63 -10.05
C ASP A 539 4.27 22.93 -9.06
N GLY A 540 3.45 21.99 -9.54
CA GLY A 540 2.44 21.29 -8.75
C GLY A 540 1.07 21.97 -8.74
N SER A 541 0.93 23.12 -9.40
CA SER A 541 -0.38 23.73 -9.63
C SER A 541 -1.22 22.86 -10.59
N GLY A 542 -2.53 23.05 -10.60
CA GLY A 542 -3.39 22.46 -11.62
C GLY A 542 -4.86 22.79 -11.46
N VAL A 543 -5.66 22.34 -12.43
CA VAL A 543 -7.09 22.64 -12.52
C VAL A 543 -7.86 21.35 -12.75
N VAL A 544 -8.98 21.20 -12.03
CA VAL A 544 -9.96 20.14 -12.22
C VAL A 544 -11.34 20.77 -12.46
N GLY A 545 -11.87 20.65 -13.67
CA GLY A 545 -13.24 21.04 -14.00
C GLY A 545 -14.20 19.84 -13.86
N PHE A 546 -15.45 20.10 -13.53
CA PHE A 546 -16.48 19.07 -13.34
C PHE A 546 -17.89 19.66 -13.58
N THR A 547 -18.92 18.81 -13.54
CA THR A 547 -20.32 19.23 -13.78
C THR A 547 -21.22 18.85 -12.60
N HIS A 548 -21.93 19.82 -12.05
CA HIS A 548 -22.90 19.60 -10.98
C HIS A 548 -24.13 18.81 -11.46
N ALA A 549 -24.93 18.31 -10.52
CA ALA A 549 -26.17 17.61 -10.82
C ALA A 549 -27.20 18.49 -11.56
N ASP A 550 -27.13 19.83 -11.41
CA ASP A 550 -27.99 20.78 -12.13
C ASP A 550 -27.46 21.14 -13.54
N GLY A 551 -26.41 20.45 -14.00
CA GLY A 551 -25.80 20.64 -15.32
C GLY A 551 -24.84 21.83 -15.41
N LYS A 552 -24.70 22.64 -14.35
CA LYS A 552 -23.72 23.74 -14.34
C LYS A 552 -22.30 23.19 -14.21
N ALA A 553 -21.36 23.82 -14.89
CA ALA A 553 -19.95 23.54 -14.67
C ALA A 553 -19.46 24.18 -13.36
N GLY A 554 -18.57 23.48 -12.66
CA GLY A 554 -17.76 23.96 -11.55
C GLY A 554 -16.29 23.58 -11.76
N ALA A 555 -15.38 24.19 -11.01
CA ALA A 555 -13.95 23.90 -11.15
C ALA A 555 -13.18 24.17 -9.86
N VAL A 556 -12.09 23.43 -9.64
CA VAL A 556 -11.07 23.68 -8.61
C VAL A 556 -9.74 24.00 -9.29
N ALA A 557 -9.07 25.07 -8.88
CA ALA A 557 -7.68 25.37 -9.21
C ALA A 557 -6.83 25.30 -7.94
N VAL A 558 -5.69 24.64 -8.03
CA VAL A 558 -4.61 24.67 -7.04
C VAL A 558 -3.48 25.49 -7.65
N ASP A 559 -3.04 26.54 -6.97
CA ASP A 559 -2.00 27.44 -7.43
C ASP A 559 -0.87 27.52 -6.39
N TYR A 560 0.30 27.04 -6.78
CA TYR A 560 1.55 27.07 -6.01
C TYR A 560 2.59 28.04 -6.59
N SER A 561 2.19 28.92 -7.51
CA SER A 561 3.07 29.91 -8.16
C SER A 561 3.53 31.04 -7.24
N GLU A 562 2.91 31.17 -6.05
CA GLU A 562 3.14 32.22 -5.05
C GLU A 562 2.82 33.66 -5.50
N LYS A 563 2.36 33.88 -6.73
CA LYS A 563 2.02 35.21 -7.27
C LYS A 563 0.90 35.91 -6.50
N SER A 564 0.08 35.16 -5.77
CA SER A 564 -0.96 35.74 -4.91
C SER A 564 -0.41 36.37 -3.63
N GLY A 565 0.84 36.09 -3.27
CA GLY A 565 1.42 36.39 -1.96
C GLY A 565 1.19 35.30 -0.91
N ALA A 566 0.43 34.25 -1.23
CA ALA A 566 0.31 33.04 -0.41
C ALA A 566 1.23 31.93 -0.93
N LEU A 567 1.64 31.02 -0.04
CA LEU A 567 2.48 29.86 -0.40
C LEU A 567 1.72 28.82 -1.24
N GLY A 568 0.39 28.80 -1.11
CA GLY A 568 -0.52 28.04 -1.95
C GLY A 568 -1.94 28.59 -1.88
N VAL A 569 -2.67 28.48 -2.99
CA VAL A 569 -4.06 28.90 -3.11
C VAL A 569 -4.89 27.74 -3.68
N VAL A 570 -6.09 27.54 -3.15
CA VAL A 570 -7.12 26.71 -3.77
C VAL A 570 -8.32 27.60 -4.07
N VAL A 571 -8.69 27.70 -5.34
CA VAL A 571 -9.86 28.45 -5.81
C VAL A 571 -10.89 27.45 -6.31
N MET A 572 -12.14 27.58 -5.88
CA MET A 572 -13.26 26.79 -6.38
C MET A 572 -14.32 27.71 -6.97
N ALA A 573 -14.56 27.63 -8.28
CA ALA A 573 -15.69 28.28 -8.93
C ALA A 573 -16.92 27.36 -8.82
N ARG A 574 -18.04 27.93 -8.37
CA ARG A 574 -19.28 27.21 -8.02
C ARG A 574 -18.99 26.04 -7.07
N PRO A 575 -18.57 26.31 -5.82
CA PRO A 575 -18.38 25.25 -4.84
C PRO A 575 -19.70 24.47 -4.65
N TRP A 576 -19.61 23.15 -4.49
CA TRP A 576 -20.78 22.27 -4.30
C TRP A 576 -21.26 22.21 -2.85
N PHE A 577 -20.79 23.14 -2.03
CA PHE A 577 -21.11 23.28 -0.62
C PHE A 577 -21.40 24.75 -0.33
N THR A 578 -22.26 25.00 0.66
CA THR A 578 -22.56 26.36 1.11
C THR A 578 -21.55 26.83 2.16
N PRO A 579 -21.42 28.14 2.40
CA PRO A 579 -20.62 28.67 3.52
C PRO A 579 -21.03 28.09 4.88
N GLU A 580 -22.32 27.82 5.09
CA GLU A 580 -22.84 27.22 6.33
C GLU A 580 -22.41 25.75 6.44
N ALA A 581 -22.55 24.97 5.36
CA ALA A 581 -22.10 23.58 5.29
C ALA A 581 -20.59 23.45 5.54
N ARG A 582 -19.81 24.46 5.10
CA ARG A 582 -18.39 24.60 5.43
C ARG A 582 -18.21 24.67 6.93
N THR A 583 -18.97 25.50 7.66
CA THR A 583 -18.85 25.66 9.13
C THR A 583 -19.42 24.50 9.96
N ALA A 584 -20.38 23.74 9.41
CA ALA A 584 -21.06 22.64 10.10
C ALA A 584 -20.26 21.32 10.14
N THR A 585 -19.24 21.17 9.31
CA THR A 585 -18.33 20.01 9.37
C THR A 585 -17.55 20.04 10.68
N ASN A 586 -17.23 18.90 11.29
CA ASN A 586 -16.47 18.89 12.54
C ASN A 586 -14.99 19.23 12.29
N TRP A 587 -14.70 20.53 12.09
CA TRP A 587 -13.36 21.13 11.93
C TRP A 587 -12.37 20.65 12.99
N ASN A 588 -12.88 20.30 14.17
CA ASN A 588 -12.11 20.01 15.36
C ASN A 588 -11.43 18.63 15.37
N ARG A 589 -11.62 17.80 14.34
CA ARG A 589 -10.95 16.49 14.36
C ARG A 589 -9.45 16.56 13.99
N PHE A 590 -8.96 17.61 13.30
CA PHE A 590 -7.59 17.55 12.74
C PHE A 590 -6.69 18.80 12.63
N LEU A 591 -6.94 19.98 13.24
CA LEU A 591 -5.94 21.01 13.69
C LEU A 591 -6.49 22.46 13.69
N PRO A 592 -5.86 23.41 14.40
CA PRO A 592 -6.20 24.84 14.36
C PRO A 592 -5.99 25.47 12.98
N GLN A 593 -6.78 26.51 12.66
CA GLN A 593 -6.65 27.29 11.41
C GLN A 593 -5.35 28.11 11.34
N SER A 594 -4.61 28.20 12.44
CA SER A 594 -3.29 28.81 12.51
C SER A 594 -2.41 28.02 13.47
N ARG A 595 -1.11 28.04 13.21
CA ARG A 595 -0.13 27.51 14.16
C ARG A 595 0.01 28.47 15.33
N ARG A 596 0.16 27.92 16.54
CA ARG A 596 0.40 28.70 17.76
C ARG A 596 1.70 29.51 17.68
N ASP A 597 2.68 29.06 16.92
CA ASP A 597 3.96 29.75 16.71
C ASP A 597 3.94 30.75 15.54
N GLY A 598 2.78 30.97 14.90
CA GLY A 598 2.63 31.93 13.80
C GLY A 598 3.30 31.53 12.48
N LYS A 599 3.90 30.34 12.38
CA LYS A 599 4.64 29.92 11.18
C LYS A 599 3.77 29.51 9.99
N GLY A 600 2.45 29.43 10.19
CA GLY A 600 1.52 29.10 9.12
C GLY A 600 0.08 29.34 9.54
N ALA A 601 -0.74 29.80 8.59
CA ALA A 601 -2.18 29.96 8.76
C ALA A 601 -2.92 29.57 7.48
N LEU A 602 -4.13 29.04 7.66
CA LEU A 602 -5.15 28.85 6.64
C LEU A 602 -6.14 30.00 6.72
N SER A 603 -6.50 30.58 5.59
CA SER A 603 -7.58 31.57 5.50
C SER A 603 -8.56 31.22 4.39
N PHE A 604 -9.82 31.60 4.60
CA PHE A 604 -10.94 31.29 3.74
C PHE A 604 -11.70 32.57 3.37
N GLN A 605 -12.02 32.74 2.09
CA GLN A 605 -12.77 33.87 1.58
C GLN A 605 -13.80 33.39 0.57
N ASP A 606 -14.98 34.01 0.58
CA ASP A 606 -16.05 33.78 -0.37
C ASP A 606 -16.22 35.07 -1.19
N VAL A 607 -16.22 34.96 -2.52
CA VAL A 607 -16.29 36.10 -3.44
C VAL A 607 -17.25 35.76 -4.58
N GLU A 608 -18.11 36.71 -4.97
CA GLU A 608 -18.92 36.56 -6.18
C GLU A 608 -18.32 37.40 -7.31
N VAL A 609 -18.16 36.80 -8.49
CA VAL A 609 -17.70 37.49 -9.71
C VAL A 609 -18.69 37.19 -10.82
N ASP A 610 -19.36 38.21 -11.33
CA ASP A 610 -20.38 38.10 -12.38
C ASP A 610 -21.43 37.01 -12.13
N GLY A 611 -21.94 36.92 -10.89
CA GLY A 611 -22.93 35.92 -10.49
C GLY A 611 -22.39 34.49 -10.33
N VAL A 612 -21.07 34.29 -10.45
CA VAL A 612 -20.40 33.03 -10.16
C VAL A 612 -19.81 33.10 -8.75
N PRO A 613 -20.24 32.24 -7.81
CA PRO A 613 -19.65 32.19 -6.48
C PRO A 613 -18.29 31.49 -6.53
N TYR A 614 -17.31 32.05 -5.84
CA TYR A 614 -15.96 31.51 -5.66
C TYR A 614 -15.70 31.28 -4.18
N PHE A 615 -15.08 30.14 -3.87
CA PHE A 615 -14.45 29.86 -2.59
C PHE A 615 -12.93 29.89 -2.76
N VAL A 616 -12.25 30.63 -1.90
CA VAL A 616 -10.79 30.79 -1.92
C VAL A 616 -10.22 30.34 -0.58
N MET A 617 -9.34 29.34 -0.62
CA MET A 617 -8.51 28.92 0.50
C MET A 617 -7.06 29.33 0.23
N THR A 618 -6.42 29.92 1.22
CA THR A 618 -5.00 30.33 1.15
C THR A 618 -4.23 29.71 2.30
N ILE A 619 -2.97 29.35 2.05
CA ILE A 619 -2.00 29.05 3.09
C ILE A 619 -0.80 29.97 2.98
N GLN A 620 -0.43 30.60 4.10
CA GLN A 620 0.55 31.67 4.10
C GLN A 620 1.25 31.82 5.45
N ARG A 621 2.31 32.63 5.43
CA ARG A 621 2.96 33.17 6.62
C ARG A 621 2.52 34.64 6.75
N GLY A 622 1.84 34.98 7.84
CA GLY A 622 1.29 36.33 8.06
C GLY A 622 -0.11 36.53 7.47
N GLU A 623 -0.40 37.78 7.06
CA GLU A 623 -1.72 38.20 6.60
C GLU A 623 -2.13 37.51 5.29
N PRO A 624 -3.38 37.01 5.18
CA PRO A 624 -3.88 36.40 3.96
C PRO A 624 -4.03 37.45 2.84
N PRO A 625 -3.67 37.12 1.58
CA PRO A 625 -3.97 38.00 0.46
C PRO A 625 -5.49 38.12 0.28
N LYS A 626 -5.96 39.33 0.00
CA LYS A 626 -7.40 39.59 -0.22
C LYS A 626 -7.85 39.01 -1.56
N ALA A 627 -9.00 38.36 -1.54
CA ALA A 627 -9.73 37.91 -2.72
C ALA A 627 -10.81 38.93 -3.07
N VAL A 628 -10.80 39.46 -4.30
CA VAL A 628 -11.73 40.50 -4.77
C VAL A 628 -12.19 40.22 -6.19
N ALA A 629 -13.41 40.65 -6.53
CA ALA A 629 -13.88 40.70 -7.92
C ALA A 629 -13.21 41.88 -8.64
N ASP A 630 -12.69 41.63 -9.85
CA ASP A 630 -11.96 42.63 -10.64
C ASP A 630 -12.18 42.37 -12.14
N GLY A 631 -13.01 43.17 -12.79
CA GLY A 631 -13.26 43.10 -14.24
C GLY A 631 -13.73 41.73 -14.74
N GLY A 632 -14.69 41.10 -14.06
CA GLY A 632 -15.20 39.76 -14.39
C GLY A 632 -14.25 38.60 -14.05
N LYS A 633 -13.18 38.90 -13.31
CA LYS A 633 -12.20 37.92 -12.83
C LYS A 633 -12.10 37.95 -11.31
N LEU A 634 -11.63 36.85 -10.73
CA LEU A 634 -11.26 36.80 -9.32
C LEU A 634 -9.78 37.18 -9.20
N ARG A 635 -9.47 38.18 -8.38
CA ARG A 635 -8.09 38.54 -8.04
C ARG A 635 -7.78 38.17 -6.59
N VAL A 636 -6.71 37.41 -6.36
CA VAL A 636 -6.17 37.07 -5.03
C VAL A 636 -4.76 37.63 -4.95
N GLY A 637 -4.59 38.73 -4.21
CA GLY A 637 -3.32 39.49 -4.24
C GLY A 637 -2.99 40.01 -5.64
N ALA A 638 -1.85 39.58 -6.19
CA ALA A 638 -1.45 39.92 -7.57
C ALA A 638 -1.81 38.83 -8.60
N GLN A 639 -2.38 37.71 -8.15
CA GLN A 639 -2.77 36.62 -9.04
C GLN A 639 -4.23 36.76 -9.48
N VAL A 640 -4.50 36.42 -10.73
CA VAL A 640 -5.83 36.52 -11.34
C VAL A 640 -6.32 35.14 -11.77
N TYR A 641 -7.61 34.89 -11.59
CA TYR A 641 -8.30 33.68 -11.98
C TYR A 641 -9.55 34.03 -12.79
N SER A 642 -9.76 33.33 -13.89
CA SER A 642 -10.98 33.45 -14.70
C SER A 642 -11.65 32.09 -14.86
N PHE A 643 -12.98 32.08 -14.92
CA PHE A 643 -13.77 30.86 -15.15
C PHE A 643 -14.46 30.95 -16.51
N ASP A 644 -14.08 30.07 -17.43
CA ASP A 644 -14.56 30.07 -18.82
C ASP A 644 -15.89 29.31 -19.01
N GLY A 645 -16.55 28.92 -17.91
CA GLY A 645 -17.74 28.08 -17.93
C GLY A 645 -17.47 26.58 -18.07
N LYS A 646 -16.21 26.15 -18.07
CA LYS A 646 -15.78 24.73 -18.01
C LYS A 646 -14.69 24.49 -16.98
N GLY A 647 -13.69 25.37 -16.92
CA GLY A 647 -12.53 25.28 -16.05
C GLY A 647 -12.06 26.65 -15.58
N LEU A 648 -11.23 26.64 -14.54
CA LEU A 648 -10.50 27.84 -14.12
C LEU A 648 -9.24 28.04 -14.97
N LYS A 649 -8.86 29.30 -15.18
CA LYS A 649 -7.58 29.70 -15.79
C LYS A 649 -6.77 30.46 -14.76
N ILE A 650 -5.51 30.08 -14.61
CA ILE A 650 -4.56 30.67 -13.66
C ILE A 650 -3.73 31.73 -14.40
N GLY A 651 -3.74 32.97 -13.91
CA GLY A 651 -2.96 34.08 -14.46
C GLY A 651 -3.53 34.72 -15.73
N GLN A 652 -4.80 34.49 -16.05
CA GLN A 652 -5.45 35.01 -17.27
C GLN A 652 -6.65 35.90 -16.99
#